data_AF-A0A9R0GKX5-F1
#
_entry.id   AF-A0A9R0GKX5-F1
#
_cell.length_a   1.000
_cell.length_b   1.000
_cell.length_c   1.000
_cell.angle_alpha   90.00
_cell.angle_beta   90.00
_cell.angle_gamma   90.00
#
_symmetry.space_group_name_H-M   'P 1'
#
loop_
_entity.id
_entity.type
_entity.pdbx_description
1 polymer ?
#
loop_
_entity_poly.entity_id
_entity_poly.type
_entity_poly.pdbx_seq_one_letter_code
_entity_poly.pdbx_strand_id
1 'polypeptide(L)'
;MAAEPSVPAGFGTRPWLVQATRGKRQTFIDSSDGSSHAVIVPEMQGKTCLGCIHNGDWLLMLDDSTAECFLLRLTEDDDPAANKIPLPPLHEPSDEIARCATLGTSPAHPDCAVVIAVVHEVEDGVERFLLHCRPGDSQWARLESPKITLPYLMIGYRGKIYSFGLTVIADDDRHGTVRARLVGTLVGAKEVHDRPPMYYIVESCGNLFNVVTQYFGDFVNDGTLTSVAVYRLDLESLTWTRVDSIGGDRAFLISGRYGFSVPVRPGAGGGNCVYFVLSGCDCERLYKFCLDDNTTSFHQILPQPTEPGCRAFWTVPPLPLPTVVEETGLLLTNRLVLEESCEPIFKLKEEQANSWNTRPWHELPLELLELVVSRLSLVDRLRFPAVCKSWSLVTNPVEQAIVWPWLLHSSGRDGACKLFDPLRGQEYSMHVGTFDTAENEHDEHIFRFSKDGWVAMSDSSDIDDMYIINPFTGDIVEMAILDWEYNFMGLSWSSMDPESPDCIFFAVNSRQDGKAVGALTWRHGEAKWFERHLEYYEGDPFPVAYNNPVLFHDKFYCLGRKGNLGTFDPASDTWTILEKPNPIHVEMDLEGDHHEGREFCYLVELRGELVSVFMRNADQPPRVFKLNEEEMAWTKVQDIGGAALFVDFRVSYSVVSPEAGHGNRIYFPSYSEDGKQAAFYDMETKAYHPSFYGLKSPLQCVWVVPNLRPHTVSK
;
A
#
# COMPACT_ATOMS: atom_id res chain seq x y z
N MET A 1 14.78 -2.53 -47.26
CA MET A 1 14.76 -2.82 -45.81
C MET A 1 14.25 -1.56 -45.15
N ALA A 2 13.00 -1.57 -44.68
CA ALA A 2 12.43 -0.43 -43.95
C ALA A 2 13.18 -0.31 -42.62
N ALA A 3 13.60 0.90 -42.26
CA ALA A 3 14.15 1.18 -40.94
C ALA A 3 13.09 0.82 -39.90
N GLU A 4 13.44 -0.02 -38.91
CA GLU A 4 12.59 -0.22 -37.74
C GLU A 4 12.42 1.14 -37.04
N PRO A 5 11.21 1.49 -36.56
CA PRO A 5 10.99 2.77 -35.89
C PRO A 5 11.88 2.89 -34.64
N SER A 6 12.43 4.09 -34.46
CA SER A 6 13.28 4.52 -33.32
C SER A 6 12.55 4.46 -31.97
N VAL A 7 11.23 4.62 -31.98
CA VAL A 7 10.33 4.61 -30.80
C VAL A 7 8.94 4.06 -31.16
N PRO A 8 8.15 3.55 -30.18
CA PRO A 8 6.81 3.02 -30.45
C PRO A 8 5.83 4.09 -30.95
N ALA A 9 4.79 3.66 -31.69
CA ALA A 9 3.74 4.56 -32.17
C ALA A 9 2.98 5.19 -30.98
N GLY A 10 2.84 6.52 -30.98
CA GLY A 10 2.19 7.26 -29.89
C GLY A 10 3.12 7.66 -28.74
N PHE A 11 4.39 7.26 -28.77
CA PHE A 11 5.41 7.78 -27.87
C PHE A 11 5.52 9.31 -28.00
N GLY A 12 5.65 10.01 -26.87
CA GLY A 12 5.68 11.49 -26.83
C GLY A 12 4.31 12.17 -26.88
N THR A 13 3.19 11.43 -26.98
CA THR A 13 1.82 12.01 -26.92
C THR A 13 1.10 11.77 -25.59
N ARG A 14 1.58 10.81 -24.81
CA ARG A 14 1.09 10.41 -23.49
C ARG A 14 2.27 9.91 -22.64
N PRO A 15 2.10 9.68 -21.33
CA PRO A 15 3.16 9.11 -20.50
C PRO A 15 3.52 7.68 -20.92
N TRP A 16 4.80 7.35 -20.92
CA TRP A 16 5.31 5.99 -21.14
C TRP A 16 6.29 5.62 -20.04
N LEU A 17 6.32 4.35 -19.67
CA LEU A 17 7.34 3.84 -18.77
C LEU A 17 8.46 3.22 -19.61
N VAL A 18 9.68 3.71 -19.45
CA VAL A 18 10.84 3.24 -20.21
C VAL A 18 11.80 2.56 -19.26
N GLN A 19 12.05 1.27 -19.50
CA GLN A 19 13.04 0.51 -18.78
C GLN A 19 14.40 0.65 -19.47
N ALA A 20 15.31 1.41 -18.86
CA ALA A 20 16.69 1.46 -19.30
C ALA A 20 17.43 0.24 -18.76
N THR A 21 17.59 -0.78 -19.59
CA THR A 21 18.54 -1.86 -19.32
C THR A 21 19.86 -1.58 -20.03
N ARG A 22 20.98 -2.04 -19.46
CA ARG A 22 22.29 -2.07 -20.15
C ARG A 22 22.30 -3.01 -21.37
N GLY A 23 21.20 -3.74 -21.60
CA GLY A 23 21.02 -4.66 -22.71
C GLY A 23 20.90 -3.97 -24.07
N LYS A 24 20.78 -4.79 -25.11
CA LYS A 24 20.67 -4.31 -26.50
C LYS A 24 19.33 -3.66 -26.83
N ARG A 25 18.27 -4.00 -26.10
CA ARG A 25 16.90 -3.52 -26.31
C ARG A 25 16.38 -2.91 -25.02
N GLN A 26 15.71 -1.77 -25.15
CA GLN A 26 14.99 -1.10 -24.08
C GLN A 26 13.51 -1.49 -24.16
N THR A 27 12.86 -1.56 -23.00
CA THR A 27 11.43 -1.90 -22.93
C THR A 27 10.63 -0.64 -22.73
N PHE A 28 9.69 -0.37 -23.63
CA PHE A 28 8.75 0.74 -23.55
C PHE A 28 7.38 0.19 -23.21
N ILE A 29 6.82 0.63 -22.10
CA ILE A 29 5.46 0.26 -21.68
C ILE A 29 4.54 1.45 -21.86
N ASP A 30 3.47 1.23 -22.59
CA ASP A 30 2.40 2.21 -22.74
C ASP A 30 1.55 2.27 -21.46
N SER A 31 1.43 3.44 -20.85
CA SER A 31 0.65 3.63 -19.62
C SER A 31 -0.85 3.40 -19.80
N SER A 32 -1.35 3.49 -21.04
CA SER A 32 -2.80 3.45 -21.31
C SER A 32 -3.37 2.05 -21.44
N ASP A 33 -2.59 1.10 -21.95
CA ASP A 33 -3.00 -0.29 -22.17
C ASP A 33 -2.04 -1.34 -21.60
N GLY A 34 -0.91 -0.90 -21.02
CA GLY A 34 0.11 -1.79 -20.45
C GLY A 34 0.93 -2.55 -21.50
N SER A 35 0.78 -2.25 -22.78
CA SER A 35 1.49 -2.95 -23.85
C SER A 35 3.00 -2.69 -23.78
N SER A 36 3.78 -3.76 -23.91
CA SER A 36 5.24 -3.73 -23.84
C SER A 36 5.86 -3.84 -25.23
N HIS A 37 6.77 -2.92 -25.53
CA HIS A 37 7.44 -2.78 -26.83
C HIS A 37 8.96 -2.80 -26.64
N ALA A 38 9.62 -3.80 -27.20
CA ALA A 38 11.08 -3.90 -27.15
C ALA A 38 11.70 -3.12 -28.31
N VAL A 39 12.39 -2.01 -28.03
CA VAL A 39 12.95 -1.09 -29.01
C VAL A 39 14.47 -1.01 -28.87
N ILE A 40 15.18 -0.71 -29.96
CA ILE A 40 16.62 -0.45 -29.93
C ILE A 40 16.84 1.05 -29.97
N VAL A 41 17.37 1.61 -28.88
CA VAL A 41 17.84 2.99 -28.83
C VAL A 41 19.37 2.96 -28.78
N PRO A 42 20.07 3.21 -29.91
CA PRO A 42 21.53 3.08 -29.98
C PRO A 42 22.28 3.86 -28.90
N GLU A 43 21.79 5.05 -28.58
CA GLU A 43 22.36 5.96 -27.58
C GLU A 43 22.29 5.41 -26.16
N MET A 44 21.39 4.47 -25.87
CA MET A 44 21.22 3.84 -24.56
C MET A 44 21.97 2.52 -24.42
N GLN A 45 22.44 1.92 -25.51
CA GLN A 45 23.07 0.60 -25.47
C GLN A 45 24.35 0.58 -24.64
N GLY A 46 24.41 -0.35 -23.67
CA GLY A 46 25.55 -0.51 -22.78
C GLY A 46 25.73 0.63 -21.76
N LYS A 47 24.76 1.54 -21.65
CA LYS A 47 24.81 2.70 -20.75
C LYS A 47 23.75 2.61 -19.67
N THR A 48 24.00 3.30 -18.57
CA THR A 48 23.12 3.37 -17.40
C THR A 48 22.34 4.69 -17.44
N CYS A 49 21.02 4.63 -17.25
CA CYS A 49 20.22 5.84 -17.01
C CYS A 49 20.25 6.16 -15.52
N LEU A 50 20.88 7.28 -15.16
CA LEU A 50 20.99 7.74 -13.78
C LEU A 50 19.69 8.41 -13.29
N GLY A 51 18.89 8.93 -14.22
CA GLY A 51 17.68 9.65 -13.87
C GLY A 51 17.04 10.45 -14.98
N CYS A 52 15.88 11.00 -14.66
CA CYS A 52 15.11 11.89 -15.51
C CYS A 52 15.14 13.31 -14.95
N ILE A 53 15.43 14.28 -15.80
CA ILE A 53 15.44 15.70 -15.45
C ILE A 53 14.42 16.46 -16.30
N HIS A 54 14.10 17.68 -15.86
CA HIS A 54 13.19 18.57 -16.58
C HIS A 54 11.86 17.90 -16.94
N ASN A 55 11.09 17.51 -15.91
CA ASN A 55 9.77 16.91 -16.03
C ASN A 55 9.68 15.60 -16.84
N GLY A 56 10.80 14.90 -17.04
CA GLY A 56 10.83 13.58 -17.69
C GLY A 56 11.21 13.61 -19.16
N ASP A 57 11.49 14.80 -19.71
CA ASP A 57 11.84 14.99 -21.12
C ASP A 57 13.28 14.54 -21.44
N TRP A 58 14.17 14.61 -20.44
CA TRP A 58 15.60 14.40 -20.61
C TRP A 58 16.13 13.33 -19.66
N LEU A 59 16.94 12.43 -20.19
CA LEU A 59 17.59 11.34 -19.46
C LEU A 59 19.05 11.66 -19.23
N LEU A 60 19.52 11.52 -18.00
CA LEU A 60 20.93 11.59 -17.67
C LEU A 60 21.54 10.21 -17.87
N MET A 61 22.38 10.07 -18.88
CA MET A 61 23.01 8.81 -19.28
C MET A 61 24.48 8.79 -18.87
N LEU A 62 24.95 7.62 -18.42
CA LEU A 62 26.33 7.35 -18.07
C LEU A 62 26.84 6.06 -18.73
N ASP A 63 28.00 6.13 -19.34
CA ASP A 63 28.79 4.96 -19.69
C ASP A 63 29.82 4.69 -18.59
N ASP A 64 29.54 3.72 -17.72
CA ASP A 64 30.40 3.36 -16.59
C ASP A 64 31.83 2.95 -17.02
N SER A 65 32.03 2.52 -18.29
CA SER A 65 33.33 2.08 -18.79
C SER A 65 34.21 3.22 -19.32
N THR A 66 33.59 4.28 -19.84
CA THR A 66 34.29 5.41 -20.47
C THR A 66 34.16 6.72 -19.69
N ALA A 67 33.34 6.75 -18.65
CA ALA A 67 32.90 7.95 -17.95
C ALA A 67 32.13 8.95 -18.84
N GLU A 68 31.70 8.54 -20.05
CA GLU A 68 30.90 9.40 -20.95
C GLU A 68 29.56 9.72 -20.27
N CYS A 69 29.30 11.01 -20.03
CA CYS A 69 28.05 11.50 -19.45
C CYS A 69 27.36 12.49 -20.40
N PHE A 70 26.05 12.35 -20.58
CA PHE A 70 25.27 13.22 -21.48
C PHE A 70 23.79 13.21 -21.13
N LEU A 71 23.08 14.22 -21.64
CA LEU A 71 21.62 14.27 -21.61
C LEU A 71 21.05 13.76 -22.93
N LEU A 72 20.03 12.93 -22.85
CA LEU A 72 19.35 12.32 -24.00
C LEU A 72 17.85 12.62 -23.95
N ARG A 73 17.32 13.13 -25.06
CA ARG A 73 15.88 13.24 -25.30
C ARG A 73 15.46 12.15 -26.28
N LEU A 74 14.39 11.41 -25.94
CA LEU A 74 13.90 10.30 -26.77
C LEU A 74 12.83 10.71 -27.79
N THR A 75 12.19 11.86 -27.62
CA THR A 75 11.20 12.37 -28.58
C THR A 75 11.90 12.97 -29.79
N GLU A 76 11.39 12.68 -31.00
CA GLU A 76 11.92 13.23 -32.24
C GLU A 76 11.76 14.76 -32.25
N ASP A 77 12.87 15.46 -32.49
CA ASP A 77 12.94 16.91 -32.73
C ASP A 77 13.40 17.09 -34.19
N ASP A 78 13.10 18.23 -34.80
CA ASP A 78 13.45 18.51 -36.20
C ASP A 78 14.99 18.53 -36.43
N ASP A 79 15.77 18.69 -35.36
CA ASP A 79 17.23 18.56 -35.34
C ASP A 79 17.69 17.40 -34.42
N PRO A 80 18.15 16.26 -34.98
CA PRO A 80 18.66 15.12 -34.20
C PRO A 80 19.86 15.46 -33.31
N ALA A 81 20.66 16.47 -33.67
CA ALA A 81 21.79 16.91 -32.85
C ALA A 81 21.34 17.63 -31.57
N ALA A 82 20.13 18.19 -31.57
CA ALA A 82 19.53 18.83 -30.40
C ALA A 82 19.04 17.81 -29.35
N ASN A 83 18.99 16.51 -29.66
CA ASN A 83 18.51 15.46 -28.75
C ASN A 83 19.59 14.86 -27.85
N LYS A 84 20.88 15.15 -28.10
CA LYS A 84 22.00 14.71 -27.26
C LYS A 84 22.86 15.90 -26.85
N ILE A 85 22.90 16.20 -25.56
CA ILE A 85 23.73 17.29 -25.00
C ILE A 85 24.88 16.67 -24.21
N PRO A 86 26.15 16.84 -24.64
CA PRO A 86 27.29 16.30 -23.92
C PRO A 86 27.50 17.04 -22.58
N LEU A 87 27.85 16.29 -21.55
CA LEU A 87 28.28 16.80 -20.24
C LEU A 87 29.76 16.44 -20.00
N PRO A 88 30.43 17.04 -19.00
CA PRO A 88 31.77 16.60 -18.62
C PRO A 88 31.79 15.11 -18.22
N PRO A 89 32.92 14.40 -18.42
CA PRO A 89 33.06 13.02 -17.96
C PRO A 89 32.76 12.90 -16.46
N LEU A 90 31.96 11.90 -16.08
CA LEU A 90 31.58 11.64 -14.70
C LEU A 90 32.27 10.35 -14.25
N HIS A 91 33.12 10.44 -13.22
CA HIS A 91 33.99 9.34 -12.79
C HIS A 91 33.41 8.54 -11.62
N GLU A 92 32.34 9.06 -11.04
CA GLU A 92 31.58 8.50 -9.95
C GLU A 92 30.81 7.25 -10.46
N PRO A 93 30.95 6.10 -9.78
CA PRO A 93 30.17 4.90 -10.04
C PRO A 93 28.66 5.16 -10.06
N SER A 94 27.95 4.54 -11.02
CA SER A 94 26.50 4.71 -11.15
C SER A 94 25.69 4.32 -9.90
N ASP A 95 26.18 3.39 -9.10
CA ASP A 95 25.58 2.92 -7.85
C ASP A 95 25.72 3.92 -6.69
N GLU A 96 26.74 4.78 -6.72
CA GLU A 96 26.95 5.85 -5.74
C GLU A 96 26.12 7.11 -6.05
N ILE A 97 25.54 7.19 -7.25
CA ILE A 97 24.71 8.33 -7.69
C ILE A 97 23.28 8.15 -7.18
N ALA A 98 22.93 8.95 -6.18
CA ALA A 98 21.65 8.87 -5.50
C ALA A 98 20.48 9.50 -6.27
N ARG A 99 20.71 10.68 -6.88
CA ARG A 99 19.64 11.54 -7.43
C ARG A 99 20.21 12.61 -8.37
N CYS A 100 19.47 13.01 -9.41
CA CYS A 100 19.77 14.19 -10.23
C CYS A 100 18.63 15.21 -10.26
N ALA A 101 18.97 16.48 -10.48
CA ALA A 101 18.06 17.60 -10.65
C ALA A 101 18.69 18.65 -11.59
N THR A 102 17.89 19.63 -12.04
CA THR A 102 18.37 20.75 -12.84
C THR A 102 18.00 22.09 -12.24
N LEU A 103 18.86 23.08 -12.49
CA LEU A 103 18.60 24.50 -12.32
C LEU A 103 18.49 25.13 -13.70
N GLY A 104 17.52 26.02 -13.91
CA GLY A 104 17.28 26.68 -15.19
C GLY A 104 16.04 26.17 -15.92
N THR A 105 15.71 26.85 -17.03
CA THR A 105 14.44 26.66 -17.76
C THR A 105 14.47 25.56 -18.81
N SER A 106 15.65 25.15 -19.28
CA SER A 106 15.81 24.07 -20.25
C SER A 106 17.26 23.60 -20.28
N PRO A 107 17.54 22.28 -20.35
CA PRO A 107 18.90 21.75 -20.54
C PRO A 107 19.62 22.23 -21.80
N ALA A 108 18.88 22.73 -22.80
CA ALA A 108 19.45 23.32 -24.00
C ALA A 108 19.91 24.77 -23.80
N HIS A 109 19.57 25.40 -22.67
CA HIS A 109 19.98 26.77 -22.36
C HIS A 109 21.35 26.79 -21.65
N PRO A 110 22.28 27.71 -21.98
CA PRO A 110 23.60 27.79 -21.35
C PRO A 110 23.55 28.01 -19.83
N ASP A 111 22.47 28.65 -19.36
CA ASP A 111 22.27 28.91 -17.93
C ASP A 111 21.76 27.68 -17.16
N CYS A 112 21.53 26.55 -17.83
CA CYS A 112 21.15 25.32 -17.16
C CYS A 112 22.33 24.71 -16.43
N ALA A 113 22.13 24.33 -15.17
CA ALA A 113 23.07 23.51 -14.42
C ALA A 113 22.42 22.17 -14.08
N VAL A 114 23.16 21.08 -14.31
CA VAL A 114 22.82 19.74 -13.84
C VAL A 114 23.45 19.57 -12.47
N VAL A 115 22.68 19.10 -11.49
CA VAL A 115 23.14 18.82 -10.13
C VAL A 115 22.88 17.36 -9.82
N ILE A 116 23.88 16.66 -9.31
CA ILE A 116 23.77 15.26 -8.87
C ILE A 116 24.16 15.14 -7.40
N ALA A 117 23.47 14.25 -6.69
CA ALA A 117 23.80 13.84 -5.33
C ALA A 117 24.56 12.52 -5.36
N VAL A 118 25.69 12.48 -4.67
CA VAL A 118 26.59 11.34 -4.59
C VAL A 118 26.69 10.89 -3.14
N VAL A 119 26.70 9.57 -2.95
CA VAL A 119 26.73 8.88 -1.65
C VAL A 119 27.85 7.85 -1.71
N HIS A 120 28.93 8.08 -0.96
CA HIS A 120 30.05 7.15 -0.84
C HIS A 120 30.04 6.47 0.53
N GLU A 121 30.20 5.15 0.53
CA GLU A 121 30.46 4.39 1.76
C GLU A 121 31.96 4.49 2.12
N VAL A 122 32.25 4.88 3.36
CA VAL A 122 33.61 5.01 3.89
C VAL A 122 33.72 4.22 5.20
N GLU A 123 34.94 3.85 5.62
CA GLU A 123 35.17 2.98 6.80
C GLU A 123 34.43 3.44 8.07
N ASP A 124 34.27 4.76 8.27
CA ASP A 124 33.64 5.37 9.44
C ASP A 124 32.24 5.98 9.16
N GLY A 125 31.56 5.60 8.07
CA GLY A 125 30.18 6.03 7.78
C GLY A 125 29.87 6.26 6.30
N VAL A 126 29.06 7.28 6.02
CA VAL A 126 28.61 7.59 4.65
C VAL A 126 28.89 9.06 4.34
N GLU A 127 29.76 9.33 3.37
CA GLU A 127 30.00 10.68 2.84
C GLU A 127 28.93 11.02 1.81
N ARG A 128 28.31 12.21 1.95
CA ARG A 128 27.28 12.70 1.01
C ARG A 128 27.67 14.08 0.51
N PHE A 129 27.65 14.27 -0.81
CA PHE A 129 27.99 15.56 -1.43
C PHE A 129 27.23 15.77 -2.73
N LEU A 130 27.23 17.02 -3.19
CA LEU A 130 26.63 17.40 -4.47
C LEU A 130 27.73 17.76 -5.48
N LEU A 131 27.53 17.34 -6.72
CA LEU A 131 28.29 17.80 -7.88
C LEU A 131 27.38 18.59 -8.81
N HIS A 132 27.94 19.56 -9.51
CA HIS A 132 27.22 20.30 -10.55
C HIS A 132 28.10 20.56 -11.77
N CYS A 133 27.45 20.70 -12.92
CA CYS A 133 28.06 21.18 -14.16
C CYS A 133 27.04 21.91 -15.02
N ARG A 134 27.53 22.70 -15.97
CA ARG A 134 26.75 23.26 -17.08
C ARG A 134 27.09 22.54 -18.38
N PRO A 135 26.16 22.44 -19.34
CA PRO A 135 26.48 22.02 -20.70
C PRO A 135 27.64 22.85 -21.27
N GLY A 136 28.72 22.18 -21.67
CA GLY A 136 29.93 22.83 -22.18
C GLY A 136 31.06 23.05 -21.16
N ASP A 137 30.83 22.78 -19.87
CA ASP A 137 31.91 22.73 -18.88
C ASP A 137 32.90 21.61 -19.21
N SER A 138 34.12 21.72 -18.67
CA SER A 138 35.16 20.69 -18.84
C SER A 138 35.21 19.67 -17.70
N GLN A 139 34.61 19.94 -16.55
CA GLN A 139 34.63 19.08 -15.36
C GLN A 139 33.40 19.33 -14.46
N TRP A 140 33.06 18.34 -13.63
CA TRP A 140 32.10 18.50 -12.55
C TRP A 140 32.73 19.24 -11.37
N ALA A 141 31.99 20.17 -10.77
CA ALA A 141 32.43 20.94 -9.62
C ALA A 141 31.68 20.51 -8.35
N ARG A 142 32.41 20.28 -7.26
CA ARG A 142 31.85 19.97 -5.95
C ARG A 142 31.19 21.20 -5.35
N LEU A 143 29.95 21.03 -4.89
CA LEU A 143 29.22 22.06 -4.17
C LEU A 143 29.58 21.96 -2.68
N GLU A 144 30.26 22.96 -2.14
CA GLU A 144 30.49 23.04 -0.70
C GLU A 144 29.17 23.35 0.01
N SER A 145 28.72 22.40 0.83
CA SER A 145 27.52 22.53 1.66
C SER A 145 27.94 22.54 3.12
N PRO A 146 27.34 23.36 4.00
CA PRO A 146 27.43 23.11 5.43
C PRO A 146 26.92 21.69 5.72
N LYS A 147 27.39 21.06 6.80
CA LYS A 147 27.07 19.69 7.24
C LYS A 147 25.56 19.38 7.16
N ILE A 148 25.09 18.98 5.98
CA ILE A 148 23.68 18.75 5.64
C ILE A 148 23.62 17.31 5.18
N THR A 149 22.85 16.49 5.89
CA THR A 149 22.50 15.13 5.48
C THR A 149 21.54 15.25 4.31
N LEU A 150 22.04 15.22 3.06
CA LEU A 150 21.22 15.23 1.84
C LEU A 150 21.06 13.78 1.36
N PRO A 151 19.93 13.10 1.60
CA PRO A 151 19.94 11.67 1.36
C PRO A 151 19.48 11.38 -0.07
N TYR A 152 18.22 11.61 -0.44
CA TYR A 152 17.69 10.90 -1.62
C TYR A 152 16.63 11.66 -2.45
N LEU A 153 16.29 12.88 -2.06
CA LEU A 153 15.17 13.66 -2.61
C LEU A 153 15.62 15.03 -3.05
N MET A 154 15.58 15.27 -4.36
CA MET A 154 15.85 16.59 -4.96
C MET A 154 14.88 16.84 -6.10
N ILE A 155 14.34 18.06 -6.14
CA ILE A 155 13.57 18.58 -7.27
C ILE A 155 14.02 20.02 -7.60
N GLY A 156 14.16 20.33 -8.89
CA GLY A 156 14.35 21.69 -9.36
C GLY A 156 13.00 22.40 -9.50
N TYR A 157 12.81 23.54 -8.85
CA TYR A 157 11.59 24.34 -8.92
C TYR A 157 11.89 25.83 -8.83
N ARG A 158 11.40 26.61 -9.81
CA ARG A 158 11.61 28.08 -9.91
C ARG A 158 13.05 28.53 -9.68
N GLY A 159 14.01 27.86 -10.32
CA GLY A 159 15.44 28.20 -10.27
C GLY A 159 16.13 27.83 -8.95
N LYS A 160 15.51 26.97 -8.13
CA LYS A 160 16.07 26.47 -6.87
C LYS A 160 15.94 24.96 -6.81
N ILE A 161 16.79 24.30 -6.04
CA ILE A 161 16.58 22.89 -5.68
C ILE A 161 15.87 22.82 -4.32
N TYR A 162 14.96 21.88 -4.15
CA TYR A 162 14.30 21.58 -2.89
C TYR A 162 14.62 20.14 -2.50
N SER A 163 14.89 19.91 -1.21
CA SER A 163 15.12 18.60 -0.61
C SER A 163 14.29 18.45 0.67
N PHE A 164 13.96 17.21 1.04
CA PHE A 164 13.18 16.90 2.25
C PHE A 164 14.05 17.09 3.51
N GLY A 165 13.46 17.60 4.59
CA GLY A 165 14.14 17.97 5.85
C GLY A 165 14.93 19.29 5.82
N LEU A 166 15.51 19.67 4.67
CA LEU A 166 16.41 20.82 4.54
C LEU A 166 16.13 21.53 3.21
N THR A 167 15.65 22.78 3.24
CA THR A 167 15.59 23.59 2.00
C THR A 167 17.02 23.97 1.60
N VAL A 168 17.66 23.22 0.69
CA VAL A 168 18.92 23.61 0.04
C VAL A 168 18.63 24.42 -1.19
N ILE A 169 18.52 25.73 -1.05
CA ILE A 169 18.46 26.61 -2.22
C ILE A 169 19.86 26.61 -2.84
N ALA A 170 20.03 25.86 -3.92
CA ALA A 170 21.01 26.15 -4.95
C ALA A 170 20.45 27.29 -5.81
N ASP A 171 20.89 28.53 -5.56
CA ASP A 171 20.54 29.70 -6.38
C ASP A 171 21.67 29.92 -7.38
N ASP A 172 21.34 30.19 -8.64
CA ASP A 172 22.29 30.81 -9.56
C ASP A 172 22.28 32.30 -9.23
N ASP A 173 23.28 32.77 -8.47
CA ASP A 173 23.45 34.21 -8.35
C ASP A 173 23.62 34.79 -9.77
N ARG A 174 23.22 36.04 -10.01
CA ARG A 174 23.30 36.68 -11.35
C ARG A 174 24.75 36.77 -11.91
N HIS A 175 25.71 36.08 -11.30
CA HIS A 175 27.10 35.90 -11.65
C HIS A 175 27.52 34.43 -11.92
N GLY A 176 26.59 33.47 -11.95
CA GLY A 176 26.87 32.11 -12.41
C GLY A 176 27.24 31.10 -11.32
N THR A 177 27.23 31.48 -10.04
CA THR A 177 27.71 30.63 -8.93
C THR A 177 26.57 29.89 -8.26
N VAL A 178 26.56 28.55 -8.36
CA VAL A 178 25.65 27.69 -7.61
C VAL A 178 26.10 27.64 -6.15
N ARG A 179 25.23 28.03 -5.20
CA ARG A 179 25.53 27.97 -3.75
C ARG A 179 24.45 27.24 -2.99
N ALA A 180 24.82 26.26 -2.16
CA ALA A 180 23.90 25.65 -1.20
C ALA A 180 23.69 26.54 0.03
N ARG A 181 22.43 26.88 0.35
CA ARG A 181 22.06 27.49 1.63
C ARG A 181 20.87 26.79 2.27
N LEU A 182 20.92 26.64 3.60
CA LEU A 182 19.79 26.20 4.41
C LEU A 182 18.79 27.36 4.59
N VAL A 183 17.52 27.16 4.22
CA VAL A 183 16.48 28.21 4.31
C VAL A 183 15.40 27.92 5.35
N GLY A 184 15.32 26.70 5.86
CA GLY A 184 14.46 26.34 6.98
C GLY A 184 14.62 24.87 7.34
N THR A 185 14.26 24.53 8.59
CA THR A 185 14.08 23.15 9.04
C THR A 185 12.58 22.88 9.02
N LEU A 186 12.16 21.84 8.30
CA LEU A 186 10.76 21.46 8.21
C LEU A 186 10.27 20.99 9.60
N VAL A 187 9.30 21.70 10.17
CA VAL A 187 8.61 21.30 11.41
C VAL A 187 7.53 20.28 11.04
N GLY A 188 7.52 19.12 11.70
CA GLY A 188 6.43 18.12 11.58
C GLY A 188 6.82 16.75 11.03
N ALA A 189 8.03 16.57 10.53
CA ALA A 189 8.55 15.23 10.26
C ALA A 189 9.33 14.76 11.50
N LYS A 190 8.64 14.14 12.47
CA LYS A 190 9.35 13.16 13.28
C LYS A 190 9.92 12.12 12.30
N GLU A 191 11.14 11.65 12.50
CA GLU A 191 11.51 10.34 11.96
C GLU A 191 10.64 9.38 12.78
N VAL A 192 9.57 8.82 12.18
CA VAL A 192 8.52 8.06 12.91
C VAL A 192 8.76 6.55 12.86
N HIS A 193 9.87 6.05 12.31
CA HIS A 193 9.95 4.63 12.00
C HIS A 193 11.35 4.02 12.08
N ASP A 194 11.38 2.81 12.62
CA ASP A 194 12.50 1.86 12.60
C ASP A 194 12.91 1.54 11.14
N ARG A 195 12.07 1.92 10.15
CA ARG A 195 12.25 1.72 8.71
C ARG A 195 11.87 2.98 7.91
N PRO A 196 12.76 3.55 7.08
CA PRO A 196 12.55 4.88 6.53
C PRO A 196 11.37 4.88 5.54
N PRO A 197 10.30 5.66 5.79
CA PRO A 197 9.23 5.86 4.83
C PRO A 197 9.84 6.42 3.54
N MET A 198 9.24 6.05 2.40
CA MET A 198 9.72 6.53 1.12
C MET A 198 9.01 7.83 0.81
N TYR A 199 9.79 8.88 0.58
CA TYR A 199 9.26 10.18 0.19
C TYR A 199 9.49 10.39 -1.30
N TYR A 200 8.57 11.12 -1.92
CA TYR A 200 8.65 11.52 -3.32
C TYR A 200 8.18 12.97 -3.44
N ILE A 201 9.00 13.84 -4.03
CA ILE A 201 8.59 15.22 -4.28
C ILE A 201 8.12 15.35 -5.72
N VAL A 202 6.94 15.93 -5.90
CA VAL A 202 6.29 16.14 -7.20
C VAL A 202 5.94 17.61 -7.35
N GLU A 203 6.28 18.21 -8.49
CA GLU A 203 5.78 19.52 -8.87
C GLU A 203 4.47 19.35 -9.65
N SER A 204 3.44 20.10 -9.28
CA SER A 204 2.18 20.13 -10.00
C SER A 204 1.55 21.52 -9.94
N CYS A 205 1.32 22.12 -11.11
CA CYS A 205 0.63 23.40 -11.27
C CYS A 205 1.23 24.54 -10.42
N GLY A 206 2.56 24.58 -10.28
CA GLY A 206 3.23 25.58 -9.47
C GLY A 206 3.19 25.30 -7.97
N ASN A 207 2.77 24.11 -7.53
CA ASN A 207 2.83 23.69 -6.14
C ASN A 207 3.78 22.50 -6.00
N LEU A 208 4.42 22.39 -4.84
CA LEU A 208 5.24 21.23 -4.48
C LEU A 208 4.43 20.31 -3.58
N PHE A 209 4.40 19.03 -3.94
CA PHE A 209 3.77 17.97 -3.18
C PHE A 209 4.83 16.99 -2.69
N ASN A 210 4.60 16.41 -1.52
CA ASN A 210 5.36 15.30 -0.98
C ASN A 210 4.41 14.10 -0.84
N VAL A 211 4.70 13.02 -1.56
CA VAL A 211 4.03 11.74 -1.38
C VAL A 211 4.89 10.90 -0.46
N VAL A 212 4.32 10.50 0.66
CA VAL A 212 4.95 9.63 1.67
C VAL A 212 4.31 8.27 1.54
N THR A 213 5.12 7.23 1.39
CA THR A 213 4.66 5.85 1.42
C THR A 213 5.33 5.04 2.51
N GLN A 214 4.56 4.13 3.09
CA GLN A 214 5.02 3.13 4.04
C GLN A 214 4.70 1.75 3.51
N TYR A 215 5.54 0.79 3.86
CA TYR A 215 5.42 -0.60 3.44
C TYR A 215 5.48 -1.50 4.68
N PHE A 216 4.66 -2.55 4.69
CA PHE A 216 4.81 -3.69 5.60
C PHE A 216 5.73 -4.71 4.97
N GLY A 217 6.92 -4.91 5.53
CA GLY A 217 7.97 -5.69 4.89
C GLY A 217 9.34 -5.11 5.15
N ASP A 218 10.37 -5.94 5.01
CA ASP A 218 11.77 -5.57 5.30
C ASP A 218 12.53 -5.13 4.05
N PHE A 219 12.04 -5.49 2.85
CA PHE A 219 12.68 -5.07 1.62
C PHE A 219 11.85 -3.98 0.94
N VAL A 220 12.55 -2.91 0.53
CA VAL A 220 12.01 -1.74 -0.19
C VAL A 220 11.24 -2.14 -1.47
N ASN A 221 11.45 -3.37 -1.94
CA ASN A 221 10.92 -3.96 -3.17
C ASN A 221 10.13 -5.27 -2.93
N ASP A 222 9.70 -5.56 -1.70
CA ASP A 222 8.87 -6.74 -1.41
C ASP A 222 7.70 -6.49 -0.46
N GLY A 223 7.64 -5.30 0.17
CA GLY A 223 6.62 -4.98 1.15
C GLY A 223 5.24 -4.68 0.55
N THR A 224 4.20 -4.95 1.33
CA THR A 224 2.83 -4.50 1.04
C THR A 224 2.72 -3.02 1.38
N LEU A 225 2.30 -2.19 0.43
CA LEU A 225 1.99 -0.78 0.70
C LEU A 225 0.95 -0.69 1.84
N THR A 226 1.25 0.04 2.92
CA THR A 226 0.37 0.17 4.10
C THR A 226 -0.11 1.57 4.37
N SER A 227 0.60 2.58 3.88
CA SER A 227 0.16 3.97 3.98
C SER A 227 0.65 4.76 2.77
N VAL A 228 -0.20 5.66 2.28
CA VAL A 228 0.13 6.68 1.30
C VAL A 228 -0.48 7.98 1.78
N ALA A 229 0.36 8.96 2.08
CA ALA A 229 -0.07 10.30 2.45
C ALA A 229 0.50 11.31 1.47
N VAL A 230 -0.29 12.32 1.13
CA VAL A 230 0.15 13.41 0.27
C VAL A 230 0.11 14.72 1.05
N TYR A 231 1.20 15.47 0.97
CA TYR A 231 1.35 16.77 1.59
C TYR A 231 1.63 17.82 0.53
N ARG A 232 1.15 19.05 0.74
CA ARG A 232 1.44 20.22 -0.07
C ARG A 232 2.31 21.19 0.72
N LEU A 233 3.36 21.72 0.11
CA LEU A 233 4.25 22.70 0.74
C LEU A 233 3.64 24.10 0.61
N ASP A 234 3.50 24.78 1.74
CA ASP A 234 3.35 26.22 1.77
C ASP A 234 4.73 26.88 1.63
N LEU A 235 4.96 27.62 0.54
CA LEU A 235 6.25 28.24 0.26
C LEU A 235 6.53 29.49 1.11
N GLU A 236 5.51 30.10 1.71
CA GLU A 236 5.65 31.29 2.56
C GLU A 236 6.07 30.89 3.97
N SER A 237 5.41 29.88 4.54
CA SER A 237 5.66 29.38 5.89
C SER A 237 6.65 28.21 5.94
N LEU A 238 6.95 27.57 4.81
CA LEU A 238 7.78 26.37 4.70
C LEU A 238 7.26 25.21 5.57
N THR A 239 5.94 24.99 5.54
CA THR A 239 5.28 23.89 6.25
C THR A 239 4.59 22.94 5.27
N TRP A 240 4.60 21.65 5.59
CA TRP A 240 3.87 20.63 4.84
C TRP A 240 2.48 20.46 5.47
N THR A 241 1.45 20.61 4.65
CA THR A 241 0.06 20.34 5.07
C THR A 241 -0.46 19.13 4.32
N ARG A 242 -1.01 18.15 5.04
CA ARG A 242 -1.63 16.97 4.42
C ARG A 242 -2.82 17.40 3.55
N VAL A 243 -2.97 16.78 2.39
CA VAL A 243 -4.07 17.04 1.45
C VAL A 243 -4.73 15.73 1.06
N ASP A 244 -6.07 15.72 1.04
CA ASP A 244 -6.86 14.56 0.62
C ASP A 244 -7.13 14.57 -0.91
N SER A 245 -6.65 15.62 -1.62
CA SER A 245 -6.74 15.69 -3.07
C SER A 245 -5.56 16.44 -3.70
N ILE A 246 -5.07 15.90 -4.81
CA ILE A 246 -4.09 16.51 -5.72
C ILE A 246 -4.75 17.20 -6.94
N GLY A 247 -6.08 17.16 -7.01
CA GLY A 247 -6.88 17.65 -8.13
C GLY A 247 -7.41 16.51 -9.02
N GLY A 248 -8.71 16.55 -9.33
CA GLY A 248 -9.37 15.54 -10.18
C GLY A 248 -8.92 15.54 -11.65
N ASP A 249 -8.16 16.56 -12.06
CA ASP A 249 -7.56 16.69 -13.40
C ASP A 249 -6.06 16.34 -13.40
N ARG A 250 -5.56 15.74 -12.30
CA ARG A 250 -4.15 15.37 -12.14
C ARG A 250 -3.97 13.94 -11.66
N ALA A 251 -2.88 13.33 -12.11
CA ALA A 251 -2.32 12.10 -11.55
C ALA A 251 -0.83 12.28 -11.32
N PHE A 252 -0.31 11.66 -10.27
CA PHE A 252 1.13 11.60 -10.03
C PHE A 252 1.69 10.26 -10.49
N LEU A 253 2.79 10.29 -11.23
CA LEU A 253 3.49 9.12 -11.74
C LEU A 253 4.85 9.03 -11.05
N ILE A 254 5.07 7.98 -10.27
CA ILE A 254 6.26 7.78 -9.44
C ILE A 254 6.98 6.51 -9.89
N SER A 255 8.29 6.61 -10.06
CA SER A 255 9.16 5.47 -10.31
C SER A 255 10.55 5.71 -9.72
N GLY A 256 11.07 4.73 -8.97
CA GLY A 256 12.35 4.83 -8.30
C GLY A 256 12.35 5.97 -7.27
N ARG A 257 13.00 7.10 -7.59
CA ARG A 257 12.99 8.33 -6.77
C ARG A 257 12.42 9.54 -7.50
N TYR A 258 11.91 9.34 -8.72
CA TYR A 258 11.38 10.39 -9.60
C TYR A 258 9.85 10.40 -9.53
N GLY A 259 9.26 11.59 -9.48
CA GLY A 259 7.82 11.78 -9.50
C GLY A 259 7.43 12.91 -10.45
N PHE A 260 6.35 12.71 -11.21
CA PHE A 260 5.86 13.64 -12.22
C PHE A 260 4.36 13.82 -12.10
N SER A 261 3.87 15.03 -12.37
CA SER A 261 2.45 15.31 -12.45
C SER A 261 2.00 15.31 -13.91
N VAL A 262 0.90 14.62 -14.21
CA VAL A 262 0.30 14.57 -15.55
C VAL A 262 -1.16 14.99 -15.54
N PRO A 263 -1.65 15.69 -16.59
CA PRO A 263 -3.06 16.02 -16.71
C PRO A 263 -3.87 14.77 -17.04
N VAL A 264 -5.02 14.63 -16.39
CA VAL A 264 -6.00 13.59 -16.66
C VAL A 264 -7.23 14.23 -17.28
N ARG A 265 -7.77 13.60 -18.33
CA ARG A 265 -9.00 14.10 -18.96
C ARG A 265 -10.18 13.94 -17.99
N PRO A 266 -11.02 14.97 -17.82
CA PRO A 266 -12.23 14.86 -17.00
C PRO A 266 -13.08 13.66 -17.43
N GLY A 267 -13.48 12.82 -16.46
CA GLY A 267 -14.31 11.64 -16.70
C GLY A 267 -13.60 10.41 -17.28
N ALA A 268 -12.30 10.47 -17.58
CA ALA A 268 -11.53 9.32 -18.06
C ALA A 268 -11.11 8.34 -16.94
N GLY A 269 -11.41 8.66 -15.67
CA GLY A 269 -10.89 7.94 -14.51
C GLY A 269 -9.40 8.19 -14.28
N GLY A 270 -8.90 7.91 -13.08
CA GLY A 270 -7.46 8.04 -12.76
C GLY A 270 -7.00 9.45 -12.38
N GLY A 271 -7.91 10.42 -12.29
CA GLY A 271 -7.65 11.68 -11.60
C GLY A 271 -7.58 11.47 -10.09
N ASN A 272 -6.94 12.38 -9.37
CA ASN A 272 -6.70 12.25 -7.94
C ASN A 272 -6.05 10.90 -7.53
N CYS A 273 -5.16 10.39 -8.39
CA CYS A 273 -4.48 9.11 -8.19
C CYS A 273 -2.96 9.26 -8.23
N VAL A 274 -2.27 8.39 -7.50
CA VAL A 274 -0.81 8.24 -7.53
C VAL A 274 -0.47 6.87 -8.08
N TYR A 275 0.41 6.81 -9.07
CA TYR A 275 0.86 5.59 -9.70
C TYR A 275 2.31 5.31 -9.29
N PHE A 276 2.59 4.12 -8.77
CA PHE A 276 3.93 3.71 -8.35
C PHE A 276 4.41 2.52 -9.18
N VAL A 277 5.64 2.60 -9.66
CA VAL A 277 6.33 1.43 -10.21
C VAL A 277 7.16 0.81 -9.10
N LEU A 278 6.79 -0.40 -8.71
CA LEU A 278 7.45 -1.14 -7.65
C LEU A 278 7.79 -2.55 -8.15
N SER A 279 9.00 -2.98 -7.85
CA SER A 279 9.39 -4.37 -8.02
C SER A 279 8.69 -5.21 -6.96
N GLY A 280 8.11 -6.35 -7.36
CA GLY A 280 7.60 -7.38 -6.47
C GLY A 280 8.52 -8.60 -6.45
N CYS A 281 8.15 -9.64 -5.70
CA CYS A 281 8.93 -10.89 -5.63
C CYS A 281 8.85 -11.77 -6.90
N ASP A 282 8.01 -11.37 -7.84
CA ASP A 282 7.59 -12.13 -9.01
C ASP A 282 7.63 -11.30 -10.30
N CYS A 283 7.32 -10.01 -10.22
CA CYS A 283 7.13 -9.15 -11.38
C CYS A 283 7.31 -7.68 -11.04
N GLU A 284 7.46 -6.83 -12.06
CA GLU A 284 7.27 -5.39 -11.88
C GLU A 284 5.79 -5.05 -11.90
N ARG A 285 5.37 -4.21 -10.96
CA ARG A 285 3.98 -3.86 -10.74
C ARG A 285 3.78 -2.35 -10.90
N LEU A 286 2.70 -1.98 -11.60
CA LEU A 286 2.15 -0.63 -11.60
C LEU A 286 1.07 -0.58 -10.55
N TYR A 287 1.38 -0.04 -9.37
CA TYR A 287 0.36 0.26 -8.38
C TYR A 287 -0.34 1.55 -8.77
N LYS A 288 -1.65 1.59 -8.58
CA LYS A 288 -2.50 2.77 -8.61
C LYS A 288 -3.09 2.93 -7.22
N PHE A 289 -2.85 4.07 -6.61
CA PHE A 289 -3.47 4.50 -5.36
C PHE A 289 -4.48 5.61 -5.66
N CYS A 290 -5.72 5.45 -5.22
CA CYS A 290 -6.80 6.40 -5.40
C CYS A 290 -7.03 7.17 -4.10
N LEU A 291 -6.81 8.49 -4.11
CA LEU A 291 -6.99 9.32 -2.91
C LEU A 291 -8.47 9.45 -2.51
N ASP A 292 -9.40 9.30 -3.46
CA ASP A 292 -10.84 9.49 -3.21
C ASP A 292 -11.43 8.43 -2.27
N ASP A 293 -10.85 7.23 -2.24
CA ASP A 293 -11.38 6.10 -1.47
C ASP A 293 -10.31 5.27 -0.75
N ASN A 294 -9.07 5.77 -0.71
CA ASN A 294 -7.92 5.16 -0.04
C ASN A 294 -7.68 3.70 -0.47
N THR A 295 -7.89 3.42 -1.76
CA THR A 295 -7.71 2.07 -2.31
C THR A 295 -6.51 1.97 -3.25
N THR A 296 -5.92 0.77 -3.28
CA THR A 296 -4.87 0.38 -4.21
C THR A 296 -5.38 -0.63 -5.21
N SER A 297 -4.85 -0.58 -6.41
CA SER A 297 -4.89 -1.70 -7.36
C SER A 297 -3.53 -1.81 -8.03
N PHE A 298 -3.22 -2.95 -8.64
CA PHE A 298 -2.00 -3.06 -9.42
C PHE A 298 -2.13 -3.96 -10.63
N HIS A 299 -1.29 -3.69 -11.63
CA HIS A 299 -1.14 -4.50 -12.82
C HIS A 299 0.32 -4.93 -12.98
N GLN A 300 0.53 -6.12 -13.52
CA GLN A 300 1.85 -6.56 -13.95
C GLN A 300 2.29 -5.75 -15.18
N ILE A 301 3.51 -5.21 -15.12
CA ILE A 301 4.12 -4.48 -16.24
C ILE A 301 5.21 -5.32 -16.92
N LEU A 302 6.07 -5.97 -16.12
CA LEU A 302 7.13 -6.85 -16.63
C LEU A 302 7.05 -8.21 -15.92
N PRO A 303 7.27 -9.32 -16.64
CA PRO A 303 7.13 -10.67 -16.09
C PRO A 303 8.24 -11.06 -15.10
N GLN A 304 9.26 -10.21 -14.94
CA GLN A 304 10.37 -10.43 -14.02
C GLN A 304 10.67 -9.13 -13.27
N PRO A 305 11.08 -9.19 -11.99
CA PRO A 305 11.58 -8.05 -11.24
C PRO A 305 12.78 -7.42 -11.93
N THR A 306 12.94 -6.11 -11.81
CA THR A 306 14.10 -5.38 -12.34
C THR A 306 15.17 -5.23 -11.28
N GLU A 307 16.42 -5.42 -11.69
CA GLU A 307 17.56 -5.11 -10.83
C GLU A 307 17.57 -3.60 -10.49
N PRO A 308 18.10 -3.18 -9.32
CA PRO A 308 18.14 -1.77 -8.91
C PRO A 308 18.79 -0.80 -9.93
N GLY A 309 19.68 -1.31 -10.81
CA GLY A 309 20.31 -0.58 -11.90
C GLY A 309 19.53 -0.56 -13.24
N CYS A 310 18.49 -1.38 -13.38
CA CYS A 310 17.63 -1.50 -14.57
C CYS A 310 16.37 -0.63 -14.47
N ARG A 311 16.50 0.55 -13.86
CA ARG A 311 15.37 1.41 -13.43
C ARG A 311 14.43 1.72 -14.60
N ALA A 312 13.15 1.53 -14.34
CA ALA A 312 12.08 2.08 -15.16
C ALA A 312 11.85 3.54 -14.80
N PHE A 313 11.57 4.39 -15.77
CA PHE A 313 11.25 5.80 -15.52
C PHE A 313 10.15 6.28 -16.45
N TRP A 314 9.39 7.25 -15.97
CA TRP A 314 8.34 7.87 -16.74
C TRP A 314 8.95 8.87 -17.71
N THR A 315 8.66 8.70 -19.00
CA THR A 315 8.78 9.75 -20.00
C THR A 315 7.41 10.38 -20.17
N VAL A 316 7.33 11.67 -19.86
CA VAL A 316 6.09 12.45 -19.96
C VAL A 316 6.25 13.42 -21.13
N PRO A 317 5.24 13.62 -21.98
CA PRO A 317 5.30 14.65 -23.01
C PRO A 317 5.52 16.04 -22.39
N PRO A 318 6.24 16.95 -23.08
CA PRO A 318 6.32 18.33 -22.64
C PRO A 318 4.91 18.92 -22.59
N LEU A 319 4.44 19.17 -21.37
CA LEU A 319 3.13 19.77 -21.15
C LEU A 319 3.15 21.18 -21.74
N PRO A 320 2.16 21.58 -22.57
CA PRO A 320 2.02 22.99 -22.87
C PRO A 320 1.85 23.74 -21.54
N LEU A 321 2.63 24.81 -21.36
CA LEU A 321 2.40 25.78 -20.29
C LEU A 321 0.89 26.05 -20.21
N PRO A 322 0.30 26.12 -19.01
CA PRO A 322 -1.10 26.45 -18.90
C PRO A 322 -1.29 27.79 -19.61
N THR A 323 -1.92 27.75 -20.79
CA THR A 323 -2.61 28.92 -21.29
C THR A 323 -3.55 29.28 -20.15
N VAL A 324 -3.34 30.47 -19.60
CA VAL A 324 -4.39 31.17 -18.87
C VAL A 324 -5.56 31.18 -19.83
N VAL A 325 -6.43 30.19 -19.71
CA VAL A 325 -7.77 30.29 -20.24
C VAL A 325 -8.39 31.32 -19.31
N GLU A 326 -8.32 32.58 -19.74
CA GLU A 326 -9.24 33.59 -19.24
C GLU A 326 -10.61 32.92 -19.24
N GLU A 327 -11.21 32.85 -18.06
CA GLU A 327 -12.61 32.50 -17.88
C GLU A 327 -13.42 33.42 -18.76
N THR A 328 -13.70 32.96 -19.99
CA THR A 328 -14.70 33.57 -20.83
C THR A 328 -16.02 33.04 -20.31
N GLY A 329 -16.57 33.80 -19.38
CA GLY A 329 -17.89 33.57 -18.80
C GLY A 329 -18.91 33.33 -19.89
N LEU A 330 -19.46 32.12 -19.91
CA LEU A 330 -20.76 31.84 -20.51
C LEU A 330 -21.76 31.64 -19.38
N LEU A 331 -22.26 32.79 -18.92
CA LEU A 331 -23.57 32.90 -18.27
C LEU A 331 -24.62 32.36 -19.25
N LEU A 332 -25.16 31.17 -18.95
CA LEU A 332 -26.46 30.76 -19.46
C LEU A 332 -27.40 30.61 -18.27
N THR A 333 -28.01 31.75 -17.97
CA THR A 333 -29.25 31.88 -17.22
C THR A 333 -30.33 31.01 -17.81
N ASN A 334 -30.95 30.17 -17.00
CA ASN A 334 -32.40 29.95 -17.05
C ASN A 334 -32.92 29.80 -15.62
N ARG A 335 -33.55 30.88 -15.15
CA ARG A 335 -34.57 30.86 -14.09
C ARG A 335 -35.69 29.90 -14.49
N LEU A 336 -36.26 29.19 -13.53
CA LEU A 336 -37.70 29.08 -13.24
C LEU A 336 -37.84 28.37 -11.87
N VAL A 337 -38.04 29.15 -10.79
CA VAL A 337 -39.26 29.25 -9.96
C VAL A 337 -39.38 28.13 -8.91
N LEU A 338 -39.15 28.53 -7.66
CA LEU A 338 -39.67 27.90 -6.44
C LEU A 338 -41.18 28.11 -6.38
N GLU A 339 -41.95 27.03 -6.26
CA GLU A 339 -43.28 27.08 -5.64
C GLU A 339 -43.37 25.94 -4.61
N GLU A 340 -43.54 26.33 -3.35
CA GLU A 340 -44.07 25.49 -2.29
C GLU A 340 -45.59 25.33 -2.50
N SER A 341 -46.11 24.09 -2.44
CA SER A 341 -47.42 23.85 -1.85
C SER A 341 -47.59 22.36 -1.49
N CYS A 342 -47.96 22.10 -0.23
CA CYS A 342 -48.43 20.82 0.28
C CYS A 342 -49.91 20.56 -0.09
N GLU A 343 -50.23 19.29 -0.38
CA GLU A 343 -51.38 18.46 0.06
C GLU A 343 -51.94 17.52 -1.04
N PRO A 344 -52.53 16.36 -0.66
CA PRO A 344 -52.45 15.12 -1.44
C PRO A 344 -53.78 14.72 -2.10
N ILE A 345 -53.78 14.33 -3.38
CA ILE A 345 -54.92 13.60 -3.97
C ILE A 345 -54.44 12.64 -5.07
N PHE A 346 -54.41 11.34 -4.77
CA PHE A 346 -54.68 10.31 -5.79
C PHE A 346 -55.80 9.39 -5.29
N LYS A 347 -57.02 9.68 -5.74
CA LYS A 347 -58.10 8.69 -5.83
C LYS A 347 -57.76 7.76 -6.99
N LEU A 348 -57.34 6.54 -6.69
CA LEU A 348 -57.39 5.45 -7.67
C LEU A 348 -58.84 4.98 -7.79
N LYS A 349 -59.37 5.03 -9.01
CA LYS A 349 -60.65 4.39 -9.36
C LYS A 349 -60.45 2.88 -9.32
N GLU A 350 -61.31 2.21 -8.55
CA GLU A 350 -61.56 0.78 -8.64
C GLU A 350 -62.11 0.45 -10.04
N GLU A 351 -61.38 -0.38 -10.78
CA GLU A 351 -62.00 -1.32 -11.70
C GLU A 351 -61.46 -2.72 -11.41
N GLN A 352 -62.41 -3.65 -11.31
CA GLN A 352 -62.32 -4.99 -10.77
C GLN A 352 -61.27 -5.84 -11.49
N ALA A 353 -60.28 -6.30 -10.73
CA ALA A 353 -59.44 -7.43 -11.09
C ALA A 353 -59.57 -8.51 -10.01
N ASN A 354 -59.74 -9.74 -10.49
CA ASN A 354 -60.11 -10.94 -9.75
C ASN A 354 -59.26 -11.24 -8.50
N SER A 355 -59.93 -11.88 -7.54
CA SER A 355 -59.38 -12.42 -6.30
C SER A 355 -58.16 -13.33 -6.52
N TRP A 356 -56.97 -12.79 -6.27
CA TRP A 356 -55.87 -13.58 -5.71
C TRP A 356 -55.61 -13.07 -4.30
N ASN A 357 -55.83 -13.95 -3.33
CA ASN A 357 -55.51 -13.75 -1.91
C ASN A 357 -54.05 -13.31 -1.76
N THR A 358 -53.81 -12.00 -1.61
CA THR A 358 -52.58 -11.51 -1.01
C THR A 358 -52.80 -11.51 0.49
N ARG A 359 -52.53 -12.66 1.13
CA ARG A 359 -52.42 -12.68 2.59
C ARG A 359 -51.32 -11.70 2.98
N PRO A 360 -51.59 -10.73 3.87
CA PRO A 360 -50.58 -9.76 4.21
C PRO A 360 -49.41 -10.40 4.97
N TRP A 361 -48.18 -9.96 4.71
CA TRP A 361 -46.94 -10.47 5.30
C TRP A 361 -46.90 -10.47 6.84
N HIS A 362 -47.78 -9.72 7.49
CA HIS A 362 -47.95 -9.72 8.95
C HIS A 362 -48.71 -10.94 9.51
N GLU A 363 -49.37 -11.74 8.67
CA GLU A 363 -50.10 -12.97 9.03
C GLU A 363 -49.28 -14.26 8.84
N LEU A 364 -47.99 -14.16 8.51
CA LEU A 364 -47.11 -15.33 8.43
C LEU A 364 -47.01 -16.02 9.81
N PRO A 365 -47.23 -17.34 9.90
CA PRO A 365 -46.98 -18.12 11.11
C PRO A 365 -45.56 -17.90 11.65
N LEU A 366 -45.42 -17.91 12.98
CA LEU A 366 -44.16 -17.67 13.67
C LEU A 366 -43.07 -18.63 13.19
N GLU A 367 -43.42 -19.90 12.94
CA GLU A 367 -42.49 -20.93 12.48
C GLU A 367 -41.89 -20.62 11.11
N LEU A 368 -42.66 -19.97 10.22
CA LEU A 368 -42.16 -19.53 8.92
C LEU A 368 -41.27 -18.30 9.06
N LEU A 369 -41.58 -17.40 9.99
CA LEU A 369 -40.72 -16.25 10.27
C LEU A 369 -39.40 -16.67 10.92
N GLU A 370 -39.41 -17.64 11.84
CA GLU A 370 -38.21 -18.27 12.40
C GLU A 370 -37.36 -18.93 11.30
N LEU A 371 -37.99 -19.61 10.35
CA LEU A 371 -37.30 -20.20 9.21
C LEU A 371 -36.73 -19.13 8.25
N VAL A 372 -37.40 -17.99 8.10
CA VAL A 372 -36.85 -16.85 7.35
C VAL A 372 -35.63 -16.29 8.10
N VAL A 373 -35.76 -15.94 9.38
CA VAL A 373 -34.69 -15.39 10.23
C VAL A 373 -33.45 -16.28 10.22
N SER A 374 -33.62 -17.59 10.35
CA SER A 374 -32.50 -18.55 10.31
C SER A 374 -31.71 -18.56 9.00
N ARG A 375 -32.24 -17.99 7.91
CA ARG A 375 -31.58 -17.88 6.61
C ARG A 375 -31.12 -16.46 6.27
N LEU A 376 -31.37 -15.50 7.15
CA LEU A 376 -30.98 -14.10 6.94
C LEU A 376 -29.52 -13.87 7.34
N SER A 377 -28.92 -12.88 6.69
CA SER A 377 -27.61 -12.32 7.05
C SER A 377 -27.64 -11.74 8.46
N LEU A 378 -26.48 -11.52 9.08
CA LEU A 378 -26.41 -10.84 10.37
C LEU A 378 -27.14 -9.49 10.34
N VAL A 379 -26.91 -8.66 9.32
CA VAL A 379 -27.55 -7.34 9.19
C VAL A 379 -29.05 -7.44 8.97
N ASP A 380 -29.51 -8.37 8.13
CA ASP A 380 -30.94 -8.56 7.90
C ASP A 380 -31.63 -9.11 9.14
N ARG A 381 -30.95 -9.97 9.92
CA ARG A 381 -31.43 -10.42 11.23
C ARG A 381 -31.53 -9.25 12.19
N LEU A 382 -30.55 -8.36 12.27
CA LEU A 382 -30.63 -7.18 13.15
C LEU A 382 -31.79 -6.26 12.76
N ARG A 383 -32.08 -6.13 11.46
CA ARG A 383 -33.19 -5.33 10.94
C ARG A 383 -34.53 -6.06 10.99
N PHE A 384 -34.54 -7.38 11.13
CA PHE A 384 -35.75 -8.21 11.05
C PHE A 384 -36.85 -7.78 12.04
N PRO A 385 -36.54 -7.47 13.32
CA PRO A 385 -37.55 -6.98 14.26
C PRO A 385 -38.15 -5.63 13.87
N ALA A 386 -37.46 -4.82 13.05
CA ALA A 386 -37.91 -3.50 12.64
C ALA A 386 -38.98 -3.52 11.54
N VAL A 387 -39.27 -4.69 10.92
CA VAL A 387 -40.23 -4.81 9.83
C VAL A 387 -41.66 -4.53 10.31
N CYS A 388 -42.12 -5.22 11.36
CA CYS A 388 -43.42 -4.96 12.01
C CYS A 388 -43.52 -5.65 13.37
N LYS A 389 -44.56 -5.34 14.14
CA LYS A 389 -44.81 -5.92 15.48
C LYS A 389 -44.90 -7.45 15.50
N SER A 390 -45.40 -8.08 14.43
CA SER A 390 -45.50 -9.55 14.36
C SER A 390 -44.11 -10.19 14.21
N TRP A 391 -43.25 -9.57 13.40
CA TRP A 391 -41.89 -10.05 13.13
C TRP A 391 -40.93 -9.77 14.29
N SER A 392 -41.18 -8.72 15.09
CA SER A 392 -40.44 -8.44 16.32
C SER A 392 -40.66 -9.47 17.43
N LEU A 393 -41.69 -10.33 17.32
CA LEU A 393 -41.96 -11.39 18.29
C LEU A 393 -41.11 -12.64 18.05
N VAL A 394 -40.44 -12.72 16.90
CA VAL A 394 -39.61 -13.87 16.55
C VAL A 394 -38.36 -13.88 17.41
N THR A 395 -38.13 -15.01 18.07
CA THR A 395 -36.89 -15.25 18.80
C THR A 395 -35.74 -15.22 17.79
N ASN A 396 -34.90 -14.21 17.87
CA ASN A 396 -33.81 -14.00 16.92
C ASN A 396 -32.46 -14.15 17.63
N PRO A 397 -31.96 -15.39 17.78
CA PRO A 397 -30.64 -15.61 18.35
C PRO A 397 -29.59 -15.16 17.34
N VAL A 398 -29.08 -13.94 17.56
CA VAL A 398 -27.95 -13.38 16.81
C VAL A 398 -26.73 -14.30 16.90
N GLU A 399 -26.58 -15.02 18.03
CA GLU A 399 -25.54 -16.03 18.27
C GLU A 399 -25.61 -17.26 17.35
N GLN A 400 -26.77 -17.55 16.77
CA GLN A 400 -26.95 -18.64 15.81
C GLN A 400 -26.83 -18.16 14.35
N ALA A 401 -26.47 -16.89 14.13
CA ALA A 401 -26.11 -16.42 12.80
C ALA A 401 -24.74 -17.00 12.45
N ILE A 402 -24.60 -17.52 11.23
CA ILE A 402 -23.26 -17.83 10.73
C ILE A 402 -22.56 -16.49 10.54
N VAL A 403 -21.60 -16.22 11.42
CA VAL A 403 -20.81 -14.98 11.37
C VAL A 403 -19.60 -15.24 10.48
N TRP A 404 -19.55 -14.49 9.39
CA TRP A 404 -18.46 -14.51 8.42
C TRP A 404 -17.50 -13.37 8.73
N PRO A 405 -16.19 -13.53 8.45
CA PRO A 405 -15.29 -12.39 8.40
C PRO A 405 -15.79 -11.41 7.34
N TRP A 406 -16.02 -10.17 7.75
CA TRP A 406 -16.34 -9.03 6.88
C TRP A 406 -15.12 -8.15 6.78
N LEU A 407 -14.89 -7.55 5.61
CA LEU A 407 -13.76 -6.65 5.44
C LEU A 407 -14.17 -5.27 5.96
N LEU A 408 -13.67 -4.91 7.13
CA LEU A 408 -13.77 -3.54 7.64
C LEU A 408 -12.70 -2.71 6.96
N HIS A 409 -13.05 -1.55 6.43
CA HIS A 409 -12.06 -0.59 5.96
C HIS A 409 -12.49 0.85 6.23
N SER A 410 -11.51 1.71 6.51
CA SER A 410 -11.71 3.15 6.66
C SER A 410 -11.43 3.85 5.34
N SER A 411 -12.31 4.78 4.94
CA SER A 411 -12.14 5.56 3.70
C SER A 411 -11.54 6.94 3.92
N GLY A 412 -11.26 7.34 5.16
CA GLY A 412 -10.75 8.68 5.47
C GLY A 412 -10.58 8.94 6.96
N ARG A 413 -10.52 10.23 7.30
CA ARG A 413 -10.32 10.75 8.67
C ARG A 413 -11.61 11.17 9.36
N ASP A 414 -12.75 11.04 8.71
CA ASP A 414 -14.06 11.48 9.20
C ASP A 414 -14.83 10.39 9.98
N GLY A 415 -14.13 9.33 10.40
CA GLY A 415 -14.74 8.18 11.06
C GLY A 415 -15.66 7.33 10.19
N ALA A 416 -15.76 7.61 8.88
CA ALA A 416 -16.57 6.83 7.96
C ALA A 416 -15.88 5.49 7.65
N CYS A 417 -16.59 4.40 7.93
CA CYS A 417 -16.14 3.04 7.65
C CYS A 417 -17.10 2.31 6.74
N LYS A 418 -16.54 1.32 6.06
CA LYS A 418 -17.28 0.38 5.22
C LYS A 418 -17.00 -1.03 5.68
N LEU A 419 -18.07 -1.82 5.75
CA LEU A 419 -18.05 -3.25 6.00
C LEU A 419 -18.50 -3.95 4.72
N PHE A 420 -17.58 -4.68 4.10
CA PHE A 420 -17.88 -5.45 2.90
C PHE A 420 -18.14 -6.92 3.27
N ASP A 421 -19.33 -7.42 2.90
CA ASP A 421 -19.71 -8.83 2.98
C ASP A 421 -19.20 -9.55 1.72
N PRO A 422 -18.13 -10.36 1.85
CA PRO A 422 -17.47 -10.97 0.69
C PRO A 422 -18.30 -12.07 0.03
N LEU A 423 -19.31 -12.62 0.72
CA LEU A 423 -20.16 -13.67 0.15
C LEU A 423 -21.26 -13.08 -0.72
N ARG A 424 -21.84 -11.96 -0.27
CA ARG A 424 -22.93 -11.27 -0.98
C ARG A 424 -22.45 -10.21 -1.96
N GLY A 425 -21.20 -9.77 -1.86
CA GLY A 425 -20.71 -8.65 -2.64
C GLY A 425 -21.40 -7.33 -2.26
N GLN A 426 -21.75 -7.19 -0.99
CA GLN A 426 -22.53 -6.07 -0.47
C GLN A 426 -21.69 -5.26 0.50
N GLU A 427 -21.68 -3.94 0.32
CA GLU A 427 -21.05 -3.00 1.22
C GLU A 427 -22.11 -2.37 2.15
N TYR A 428 -21.74 -2.18 3.41
CA TYR A 428 -22.50 -1.47 4.43
C TYR A 428 -21.67 -0.32 4.98
N SER A 429 -22.23 0.88 4.99
CA SER A 429 -21.58 2.03 5.63
C SER A 429 -21.90 2.08 7.12
N MET A 430 -20.90 2.43 7.92
CA MET A 430 -21.04 2.72 9.34
C MET A 430 -20.15 3.92 9.71
N HIS A 431 -20.39 4.48 10.88
CA HIS A 431 -19.58 5.57 11.41
C HIS A 431 -19.06 5.15 12.78
N VAL A 432 -17.74 5.20 12.96
CA VAL A 432 -17.08 4.91 14.23
C VAL A 432 -16.50 6.23 14.72
N GLY A 433 -17.13 6.83 15.74
CA GLY A 433 -16.75 8.18 16.20
C GLY A 433 -15.30 8.28 16.67
N THR A 434 -14.76 7.20 17.24
CA THR A 434 -13.35 7.13 17.64
C THR A 434 -12.37 7.16 16.46
N PHE A 435 -12.84 6.90 15.24
CA PHE A 435 -12.02 6.99 14.03
C PHE A 435 -12.06 8.37 13.36
N ASP A 436 -12.82 9.31 13.93
CA ASP A 436 -12.85 10.68 13.46
C ASP A 436 -11.63 11.44 13.99
N THR A 437 -10.63 11.60 13.12
CA THR A 437 -9.41 12.36 13.38
C THR A 437 -9.41 13.70 12.65
N ALA A 438 -10.58 14.21 12.22
CA ALA A 438 -10.66 15.44 11.44
C ALA A 438 -10.06 16.67 12.13
N GLU A 439 -10.02 16.68 13.48
CA GLU A 439 -9.42 17.76 14.27
C GLU A 439 -7.89 17.64 14.44
N ASN A 440 -7.31 16.46 14.18
CA ASN A 440 -5.88 16.20 14.28
C ASN A 440 -5.27 16.05 12.87
N GLU A 441 -4.58 17.08 12.38
CA GLU A 441 -4.04 17.13 11.01
C GLU A 441 -3.02 16.02 10.68
N HIS A 442 -2.49 15.34 11.70
CA HIS A 442 -1.39 14.37 11.57
C HIS A 442 -1.84 12.90 11.71
N ASP A 443 -3.10 12.65 12.07
CA ASP A 443 -3.49 11.36 12.61
C ASP A 443 -4.32 10.54 11.60
N GLU A 444 -3.81 9.37 11.21
CA GLU A 444 -4.56 8.34 10.45
C GLU A 444 -4.38 7.02 11.15
N HIS A 445 -5.48 6.33 11.39
CA HIS A 445 -5.42 5.06 12.06
C HIS A 445 -4.97 3.93 11.14
N ILE A 446 -4.02 3.16 11.63
CA ILE A 446 -3.49 1.99 10.96
C ILE A 446 -4.05 0.74 11.65
N PHE A 447 -4.82 -0.06 10.91
CA PHE A 447 -5.29 -1.35 11.44
C PHE A 447 -4.11 -2.34 11.56
N ARG A 448 -3.95 -2.92 12.76
CA ARG A 448 -2.83 -3.82 13.08
C ARG A 448 -3.26 -5.28 13.21
N PHE A 449 -4.41 -5.55 13.82
CA PHE A 449 -4.94 -6.90 14.02
C PHE A 449 -6.44 -6.83 14.37
N SER A 450 -7.15 -7.94 14.26
CA SER A 450 -8.50 -8.06 14.81
C SER A 450 -8.71 -9.45 15.41
N LYS A 451 -9.57 -9.54 16.40
CA LYS A 451 -10.06 -10.82 16.93
C LYS A 451 -11.32 -10.60 17.77
N ASP A 452 -12.26 -11.54 17.68
CA ASP A 452 -13.47 -11.57 18.52
C ASP A 452 -14.32 -10.28 18.53
N GLY A 453 -14.33 -9.55 17.42
CA GLY A 453 -15.07 -8.29 17.23
C GLY A 453 -14.28 -7.03 17.57
N TRP A 454 -13.06 -7.17 18.11
CA TRP A 454 -12.16 -6.08 18.44
C TRP A 454 -11.10 -5.88 17.35
N VAL A 455 -10.63 -4.64 17.21
CA VAL A 455 -9.62 -4.23 16.24
C VAL A 455 -8.51 -3.47 16.97
N ALA A 456 -7.26 -3.93 16.84
CA ALA A 456 -6.09 -3.22 17.33
C ALA A 456 -5.59 -2.23 16.29
N MET A 457 -5.24 -1.03 16.74
CA MET A 457 -4.95 0.13 15.91
C MET A 457 -3.75 0.90 16.49
N SER A 458 -3.06 1.63 15.62
CA SER A 458 -2.10 2.66 16.03
C SER A 458 -2.35 3.93 15.22
N ASP A 459 -1.79 5.05 15.64
CA ASP A 459 -1.71 6.21 14.78
C ASP A 459 -0.54 6.09 13.78
N SER A 460 -0.63 6.80 12.66
CA SER A 460 0.45 7.04 11.70
C SER A 460 1.49 8.06 12.20
N SER A 461 1.09 9.01 13.06
CA SER A 461 1.97 10.05 13.62
C SER A 461 2.74 9.58 14.85
N ASP A 462 2.07 8.77 15.68
CA ASP A 462 2.55 8.22 16.94
C ASP A 462 2.25 6.71 16.96
N ILE A 463 3.00 5.93 16.16
CA ILE A 463 2.84 4.47 16.02
C ILE A 463 3.05 3.70 17.34
N ASP A 464 3.65 4.35 18.33
CA ASP A 464 3.97 3.82 19.67
C ASP A 464 2.73 3.78 20.57
N ASP A 465 1.71 4.57 20.21
CA ASP A 465 0.42 4.58 20.88
C ASP A 465 -0.52 3.61 20.16
N MET A 466 -0.88 2.53 20.85
CA MET A 466 -1.78 1.53 20.34
C MET A 466 -3.00 1.39 21.26
N TYR A 467 -4.14 1.16 20.64
CA TYR A 467 -5.39 0.91 21.34
C TYR A 467 -6.20 -0.15 20.61
N ILE A 468 -7.15 -0.72 21.32
CA ILE A 468 -8.04 -1.76 20.81
C ILE A 468 -9.46 -1.24 20.93
N ILE A 469 -10.21 -1.29 19.85
CA ILE A 469 -11.58 -0.82 19.80
C ILE A 469 -12.52 -1.91 19.32
N ASN A 470 -13.70 -1.97 19.91
CA ASN A 470 -14.81 -2.66 19.30
C ASN A 470 -15.60 -1.65 18.45
N PRO A 471 -15.49 -1.69 17.11
CA PRO A 471 -16.15 -0.71 16.24
C PRO A 471 -17.68 -0.79 16.28
N PHE A 472 -18.25 -1.87 16.83
CA PHE A 472 -19.69 -2.08 16.91
C PHE A 472 -20.30 -1.55 18.22
N THR A 473 -19.55 -1.58 19.32
CA THR A 473 -20.01 -1.10 20.64
C THR A 473 -19.43 0.28 20.99
N GLY A 474 -18.26 0.62 20.45
CA GLY A 474 -17.50 1.82 20.79
C GLY A 474 -16.62 1.67 22.03
N ASP A 475 -16.51 0.46 22.59
CA ASP A 475 -15.63 0.20 23.74
C ASP A 475 -14.16 0.25 23.32
N ILE A 476 -13.29 0.76 24.20
CA ILE A 476 -11.88 1.02 23.94
C ILE A 476 -11.03 0.46 25.08
N VAL A 477 -9.95 -0.23 24.73
CA VAL A 477 -8.88 -0.65 25.63
C VAL A 477 -7.59 0.05 25.20
N GLU A 478 -7.12 0.98 26.03
CA GLU A 478 -5.81 1.63 25.84
C GLU A 478 -4.69 0.67 26.27
N MET A 479 -3.66 0.54 25.44
CA MET A 479 -2.48 -0.26 25.75
C MET A 479 -1.37 0.62 26.32
N ALA A 480 -0.36 0.01 26.94
CA ALA A 480 0.82 0.76 27.32
C ALA A 480 1.54 1.28 26.07
N ILE A 481 1.92 2.55 26.11
CA ILE A 481 2.78 3.18 25.10
C ILE A 481 4.07 2.35 24.99
N LEU A 482 4.50 2.09 23.75
CA LEU A 482 5.75 1.40 23.49
C LEU A 482 6.93 2.32 23.85
N ASP A 483 7.93 1.79 24.54
CA ASP A 483 9.18 2.53 24.80
C ASP A 483 10.05 2.67 23.52
N TRP A 484 9.59 2.16 22.39
CA TRP A 484 10.25 2.06 21.09
C TRP A 484 9.23 2.06 19.95
N GLU A 485 9.70 2.18 18.72
CA GLU A 485 8.84 2.23 17.53
C GLU A 485 8.15 0.90 17.19
N TYR A 486 6.87 0.95 16.80
CA TYR A 486 6.13 -0.25 16.38
C TYR A 486 6.85 -0.98 15.24
N ASN A 487 7.33 -2.19 15.53
CA ASN A 487 8.02 -3.06 14.57
C ASN A 487 7.49 -4.51 14.59
N PHE A 488 6.28 -4.71 15.12
CA PHE A 488 5.70 -6.05 15.23
C PHE A 488 5.36 -6.61 13.86
N MET A 489 5.86 -7.81 13.59
CA MET A 489 5.56 -8.58 12.39
C MET A 489 4.23 -9.34 12.54
N GLY A 490 3.82 -9.61 13.78
CA GLY A 490 2.54 -10.20 14.12
C GLY A 490 2.07 -9.84 15.53
N LEU A 491 0.76 -9.76 15.72
CA LEU A 491 0.08 -9.44 16.98
C LEU A 491 -1.10 -10.39 17.18
N SER A 492 -1.35 -10.81 18.42
CA SER A 492 -2.49 -11.64 18.81
C SER A 492 -2.76 -11.49 20.32
N TRP A 493 -3.88 -12.04 20.80
CA TRP A 493 -4.16 -12.08 22.24
C TRP A 493 -4.94 -13.32 22.65
N SER A 494 -4.90 -13.67 23.94
CA SER A 494 -5.39 -14.96 24.44
C SER A 494 -6.90 -15.05 24.64
N SER A 495 -7.55 -13.97 25.09
CA SER A 495 -8.97 -13.94 25.52
C SER A 495 -9.91 -13.34 24.47
N MET A 496 -11.19 -13.71 24.50
CA MET A 496 -12.23 -13.01 23.71
C MET A 496 -12.52 -11.60 24.25
N ASP A 497 -12.26 -11.40 25.53
CA ASP A 497 -12.42 -10.13 26.22
C ASP A 497 -11.03 -9.52 26.48
N PRO A 498 -10.64 -8.46 25.75
CA PRO A 498 -9.35 -7.79 25.93
C PRO A 498 -9.26 -7.00 27.25
N GLU A 499 -10.37 -6.70 27.92
CA GLU A 499 -10.38 -6.03 29.22
C GLU A 499 -10.05 -6.99 30.37
N SER A 500 -10.15 -8.31 30.13
CA SER A 500 -9.84 -9.31 31.12
C SER A 500 -8.39 -9.19 31.60
N PRO A 501 -8.13 -9.18 32.92
CA PRO A 501 -6.76 -9.12 33.47
C PRO A 501 -5.94 -10.36 33.15
N ASP A 502 -6.59 -11.47 32.78
CA ASP A 502 -5.94 -12.72 32.35
C ASP A 502 -5.67 -12.73 30.83
N CYS A 503 -6.12 -11.71 30.09
CA CYS A 503 -5.82 -11.57 28.67
C CYS A 503 -4.33 -11.22 28.49
N ILE A 504 -3.65 -12.03 27.70
CA ILE A 504 -2.25 -11.84 27.34
C ILE A 504 -2.22 -11.39 25.90
N PHE A 505 -1.74 -10.17 25.69
CA PHE A 505 -1.37 -9.65 24.38
C PHE A 505 0.02 -10.14 24.05
N PHE A 506 0.19 -10.64 22.84
CA PHE A 506 1.44 -11.22 22.37
C PHE A 506 1.79 -10.65 21.01
N ALA A 507 2.97 -10.06 20.92
CA ALA A 507 3.55 -9.56 19.69
C ALA A 507 4.91 -10.21 19.42
N VAL A 508 5.26 -10.33 18.15
CA VAL A 508 6.51 -10.95 17.71
C VAL A 508 7.15 -10.15 16.58
N ASN A 509 8.47 -10.03 16.64
CA ASN A 509 9.30 -9.47 15.57
C ASN A 509 10.56 -10.33 15.40
N SER A 510 11.30 -10.09 14.33
CA SER A 510 12.63 -10.70 14.13
C SER A 510 13.52 -9.82 13.28
N ARG A 511 14.84 -10.01 13.42
CA ARG A 511 15.80 -9.49 12.44
C ARG A 511 15.60 -10.17 11.09
N GLN A 512 15.97 -9.46 10.02
CA GLN A 512 15.87 -9.93 8.64
C GLN A 512 16.54 -11.28 8.40
N ASP A 513 17.73 -11.47 8.96
CA ASP A 513 18.51 -12.70 8.87
C ASP A 513 17.94 -13.84 9.73
N GLY A 514 16.86 -13.58 10.49
CA GLY A 514 16.23 -14.52 11.41
C GLY A 514 17.11 -14.92 12.59
N LYS A 515 18.23 -14.22 12.84
CA LYS A 515 19.18 -14.54 13.93
C LYS A 515 18.81 -13.87 15.25
N ALA A 516 17.81 -13.01 15.28
CA ALA A 516 17.22 -12.53 16.52
C ALA A 516 15.70 -12.46 16.44
N VAL A 517 15.03 -12.76 17.55
CA VAL A 517 13.58 -12.70 17.70
C VAL A 517 13.26 -11.91 18.97
N GLY A 518 12.35 -10.94 18.86
CA GLY A 518 11.71 -10.29 19.99
C GLY A 518 10.33 -10.90 20.23
N ALA A 519 10.12 -11.45 21.43
CA ALA A 519 8.84 -11.97 21.89
C ALA A 519 8.30 -11.06 22.99
N LEU A 520 7.21 -10.35 22.69
CA LEU A 520 6.68 -9.28 23.53
C LEU A 520 5.32 -9.63 24.10
N THR A 521 5.11 -9.32 25.37
CA THR A 521 3.86 -9.58 26.08
C THR A 521 3.40 -8.37 26.86
N TRP A 522 2.08 -8.19 26.93
CA TRP A 522 1.44 -7.20 27.80
C TRP A 522 0.13 -7.74 28.33
N ARG A 523 -0.26 -7.30 29.53
CA ARG A 523 -1.59 -7.55 30.10
C ARG A 523 -2.27 -6.24 30.44
N HIS A 524 -3.60 -6.24 30.36
CA HIS A 524 -4.37 -5.05 30.70
C HIS A 524 -4.05 -4.56 32.12
N GLY A 525 -3.71 -3.26 32.23
CA GLY A 525 -3.31 -2.60 33.47
C GLY A 525 -1.81 -2.64 33.78
N GLU A 526 -0.98 -3.34 32.99
CA GLU A 526 0.48 -3.26 33.10
C GLU A 526 1.00 -1.96 32.49
N ALA A 527 2.02 -1.36 33.13
CA ALA A 527 2.53 -0.05 32.74
C ALA A 527 3.37 -0.05 31.44
N LYS A 528 3.86 -1.22 31.00
CA LYS A 528 4.72 -1.36 29.82
C LYS A 528 4.68 -2.78 29.27
N TRP A 529 5.12 -2.92 28.03
CA TRP A 529 5.37 -4.22 27.41
C TRP A 529 6.61 -4.88 27.98
N PHE A 530 6.55 -6.21 28.10
CA PHE A 530 7.68 -7.05 28.50
C PHE A 530 8.25 -7.74 27.28
N GLU A 531 9.48 -7.39 26.91
CA GLU A 531 10.19 -7.95 25.77
C GLU A 531 11.21 -9.02 26.20
N ARG A 532 11.26 -10.10 25.42
CA ARG A 532 12.33 -11.10 25.46
C ARG A 532 13.10 -11.02 24.15
N HIS A 533 14.31 -10.48 24.22
CA HIS A 533 15.24 -10.46 23.09
C HIS A 533 16.07 -11.75 23.08
N LEU A 534 15.98 -12.49 21.99
CA LEU A 534 16.61 -13.81 21.85
C LEU A 534 17.48 -13.80 20.61
N GLU A 535 18.80 -13.92 20.81
CA GLU A 535 19.79 -13.98 19.73
C GLU A 535 20.30 -15.40 19.54
N TYR A 536 20.38 -15.83 18.29
CA TYR A 536 20.79 -17.16 17.86
C TYR A 536 22.06 -17.05 17.02
N TYR A 537 23.19 -17.40 17.63
CA TYR A 537 24.49 -17.43 16.95
C TYR A 537 24.76 -18.81 16.31
N GLU A 538 24.05 -19.85 16.75
CA GLU A 538 24.11 -21.22 16.26
C GLU A 538 22.67 -21.76 16.06
N GLY A 539 22.39 -22.44 14.95
CA GLY A 539 21.07 -23.00 14.62
C GLY A 539 20.44 -22.43 13.34
N ASP A 540 19.29 -22.96 12.94
CA ASP A 540 18.55 -22.48 11.77
C ASP A 540 17.85 -21.14 12.09
N PRO A 541 17.99 -20.10 11.24
CA PRO A 541 17.38 -18.81 11.50
C PRO A 541 15.85 -18.89 11.44
N PHE A 542 15.20 -18.08 12.26
CA PHE A 542 13.74 -17.94 12.32
C PHE A 542 13.30 -16.53 11.89
N PRO A 543 13.30 -16.24 10.58
CA PRO A 543 12.69 -15.02 10.09
C PRO A 543 11.17 -15.15 10.22
N VAL A 544 10.58 -14.40 11.15
CA VAL A 544 9.14 -14.43 11.44
C VAL A 544 8.36 -14.03 10.17
N ALA A 545 7.28 -14.74 9.87
CA ALA A 545 6.38 -14.36 8.79
C ALA A 545 5.52 -13.16 9.18
N TYR A 546 5.18 -12.35 8.19
CA TYR A 546 4.27 -11.21 8.31
C TYR A 546 2.81 -11.67 8.43
N ASN A 547 2.47 -12.29 9.56
CA ASN A 547 1.11 -12.73 9.88
C ASN A 547 0.92 -12.89 11.41
N ASN A 548 -0.33 -12.95 11.85
CA ASN A 548 -0.69 -13.07 13.27
C ASN A 548 -0.23 -14.39 13.90
N PRO A 549 0.26 -14.36 15.15
CA PRO A 549 0.35 -15.56 15.97
C PRO A 549 -1.02 -16.21 16.18
N VAL A 550 -1.08 -17.54 16.12
CA VAL A 550 -2.29 -18.32 16.33
C VAL A 550 -2.23 -18.96 17.72
N LEU A 551 -3.19 -18.63 18.58
CA LEU A 551 -3.35 -19.32 19.86
C LEU A 551 -3.90 -20.72 19.60
N PHE A 552 -3.11 -21.74 19.89
CA PHE A 552 -3.42 -23.14 19.64
C PHE A 552 -2.85 -23.99 20.77
N HIS A 553 -3.67 -24.87 21.37
CA HIS A 553 -3.29 -25.67 22.55
C HIS A 553 -2.58 -24.85 23.65
N ASP A 554 -3.19 -23.71 24.02
CA ASP A 554 -2.73 -22.77 25.04
C ASP A 554 -1.36 -22.09 24.78
N LYS A 555 -0.81 -22.21 23.56
CA LYS A 555 0.43 -21.55 23.14
C LYS A 555 0.20 -20.69 21.90
N PHE A 556 0.99 -19.63 21.75
CA PHE A 556 0.99 -18.86 20.51
C PHE A 556 1.97 -19.48 19.53
N TYR A 557 1.45 -19.95 18.39
CA TYR A 557 2.24 -20.45 17.27
C TYR A 557 2.50 -19.33 16.27
N CYS A 558 3.75 -19.17 15.88
CA CYS A 558 4.21 -18.22 14.87
C CYS A 558 4.79 -18.99 13.69
N LEU A 559 4.43 -18.58 12.48
CA LEU A 559 5.00 -19.13 11.26
C LEU A 559 6.30 -18.37 10.92
N GLY A 560 7.37 -19.09 10.60
CA GLY A 560 8.55 -18.51 9.98
C GLY A 560 8.40 -18.48 8.45
N ARG A 561 9.05 -17.54 7.77
CA ARG A 561 9.01 -17.41 6.30
C ARG A 561 9.50 -18.66 5.57
N LYS A 562 10.35 -19.47 6.22
CA LYS A 562 10.80 -20.78 5.68
C LYS A 562 9.78 -21.90 5.88
N GLY A 563 8.69 -21.66 6.60
CA GLY A 563 7.69 -22.67 6.99
C GLY A 563 8.06 -23.44 8.26
N ASN A 564 9.11 -23.08 8.97
CA ASN A 564 9.36 -23.53 10.34
C ASN A 564 8.38 -22.86 11.33
N LEU A 565 8.28 -23.40 12.55
CA LEU A 565 7.37 -22.89 13.59
C LEU A 565 8.12 -22.43 14.83
N GLY A 566 7.69 -21.30 15.38
CA GLY A 566 8.08 -20.79 16.69
C GLY A 566 6.87 -20.82 17.62
N THR A 567 7.10 -21.01 18.91
CA THR A 567 6.04 -21.04 19.91
C THR A 567 6.38 -20.16 21.10
N PHE A 568 5.39 -19.41 21.58
CA PHE A 568 5.43 -18.76 22.88
C PHE A 568 4.45 -19.45 23.82
N ASP A 569 4.96 -19.93 24.95
CA ASP A 569 4.16 -20.50 26.02
C ASP A 569 3.92 -19.43 27.10
N PRO A 570 2.70 -18.89 27.23
CA PRO A 570 2.39 -17.86 28.21
C PRO A 570 2.43 -18.35 29.65
N ALA A 571 2.33 -19.66 29.90
CA ALA A 571 2.33 -20.22 31.25
C ALA A 571 3.74 -20.35 31.82
N SER A 572 4.70 -20.79 30.99
CA SER A 572 6.13 -20.85 31.37
C SER A 572 6.91 -19.60 31.03
N ASP A 573 6.32 -18.69 30.26
CA ASP A 573 6.93 -17.45 29.80
C ASP A 573 8.14 -17.66 28.87
N THR A 574 8.04 -18.66 27.98
CA THR A 574 9.16 -19.12 27.17
C THR A 574 8.86 -19.10 25.69
N TRP A 575 9.76 -18.50 24.91
CA TRP A 575 9.82 -18.65 23.46
C TRP A 575 10.68 -19.84 23.05
N THR A 576 10.24 -20.63 22.07
CA THR A 576 10.96 -21.78 21.54
C THR A 576 10.78 -21.87 20.03
N ILE A 577 11.89 -21.93 19.28
CA ILE A 577 11.88 -22.34 17.88
C ILE A 577 11.82 -23.86 17.84
N LEU A 578 10.82 -24.41 17.15
CA LEU A 578 10.63 -25.85 17.09
C LEU A 578 11.61 -26.48 16.09
N GLU A 579 12.25 -27.60 16.46
CA GLU A 579 13.10 -28.39 15.56
C GLU A 579 12.31 -28.96 14.37
N LYS A 580 11.00 -29.11 14.53
CA LYS A 580 10.05 -29.57 13.53
C LYS A 580 8.81 -28.67 13.52
N PRO A 581 8.11 -28.48 12.40
CA PRO A 581 8.32 -29.15 11.12
C PRO A 581 9.57 -28.67 10.38
N ASN A 582 10.11 -29.57 9.55
CA ASN A 582 11.19 -29.19 8.63
C ASN A 582 10.72 -28.00 7.78
N PRO A 583 11.59 -27.01 7.53
CA PRO A 583 11.28 -25.90 6.66
C PRO A 583 10.75 -26.38 5.30
N ILE A 584 9.69 -25.73 4.81
CA ILE A 584 9.17 -25.92 3.45
C ILE A 584 10.20 -25.37 2.44
N HIS A 585 10.93 -24.33 2.83
CA HIS A 585 11.99 -23.70 2.05
C HIS A 585 13.35 -24.02 2.68
N VAL A 586 14.11 -24.90 2.04
CA VAL A 586 15.44 -25.34 2.51
C VAL A 586 16.52 -24.30 2.19
N GLU A 587 16.41 -23.64 1.04
CA GLU A 587 17.30 -22.54 0.64
C GLU A 587 16.46 -21.25 0.58
N MET A 588 16.79 -20.30 1.45
CA MET A 588 16.28 -18.93 1.40
C MET A 588 17.47 -18.04 1.72
N ASP A 589 17.92 -17.27 0.73
CA ASP A 589 18.93 -16.24 0.95
C ASP A 589 18.27 -15.08 1.71
N LEU A 590 18.66 -14.90 2.97
CA LEU A 590 18.16 -13.83 3.84
C LEU A 590 19.03 -12.57 3.78
N GLU A 591 20.18 -12.63 3.10
CA GLU A 591 21.17 -11.55 3.06
C GLU A 591 21.21 -10.84 1.68
N GLY A 592 20.68 -11.46 0.61
CA GLY A 592 20.65 -10.90 -0.75
C GLY A 592 19.32 -10.30 -1.23
N ASP A 593 19.37 -9.59 -2.37
CA ASP A 593 18.19 -9.07 -3.11
C ASP A 593 17.35 -10.18 -3.80
N HIS A 594 17.60 -11.44 -3.47
CA HIS A 594 16.92 -12.59 -4.06
C HIS A 594 15.47 -12.71 -3.58
N HIS A 595 14.55 -12.89 -4.52
CA HIS A 595 13.12 -12.92 -4.25
C HIS A 595 12.57 -14.29 -3.77
N GLU A 596 13.42 -15.31 -3.63
CA GLU A 596 13.01 -16.64 -3.19
C GLU A 596 12.76 -16.67 -1.68
N GLY A 597 11.57 -17.12 -1.24
CA GLY A 597 11.15 -17.03 0.16
C GLY A 597 10.52 -15.70 0.59
N ARG A 598 10.21 -14.82 -0.36
CA ARG A 598 9.44 -13.58 -0.18
C ARG A 598 7.94 -13.74 -0.46
N GLU A 599 7.41 -14.92 -0.20
CA GLU A 599 5.99 -15.22 -0.34
C GLU A 599 5.21 -14.70 0.86
N PHE A 600 3.96 -14.32 0.64
CA PHE A 600 3.04 -14.10 1.73
C PHE A 600 2.76 -15.44 2.41
N CYS A 601 2.98 -15.49 3.72
CA CYS A 601 2.86 -16.69 4.53
C CYS A 601 1.79 -16.44 5.60
N TYR A 602 0.72 -17.21 5.57
CA TYR A 602 -0.40 -17.08 6.49
C TYR A 602 -0.54 -18.35 7.32
N LEU A 603 -0.84 -18.19 8.61
CA LEU A 603 -1.13 -19.27 9.54
C LEU A 603 -2.56 -19.11 10.06
N VAL A 604 -3.30 -20.21 10.08
CA VAL A 604 -4.70 -20.21 10.53
C VAL A 604 -5.04 -21.52 11.21
N GLU A 605 -5.86 -21.45 12.25
CA GLU A 605 -6.47 -22.64 12.86
C GLU A 605 -7.73 -23.02 12.07
N LEU A 606 -7.84 -24.29 11.69
CA LEU A 606 -9.00 -24.87 11.02
C LEU A 606 -9.33 -26.24 11.61
N ARG A 607 -10.46 -26.34 12.32
CA ARG A 607 -11.01 -27.59 12.89
C ARG A 607 -10.07 -28.28 13.89
N GLY A 608 -9.37 -27.49 14.69
CA GLY A 608 -8.37 -27.98 15.63
C GLY A 608 -7.06 -28.39 14.96
N GLU A 609 -6.81 -27.99 13.72
CA GLU A 609 -5.54 -28.23 13.01
C GLU A 609 -4.90 -26.89 12.61
N LEU A 610 -3.57 -26.81 12.62
CA LEU A 610 -2.86 -25.68 12.04
C LEU A 610 -2.73 -25.84 10.52
N VAL A 611 -3.09 -24.79 9.80
CA VAL A 611 -3.00 -24.71 8.33
C VAL A 611 -2.14 -23.51 7.96
N SER A 612 -1.21 -23.71 7.03
CA SER A 612 -0.42 -22.63 6.45
C SER A 612 -0.71 -22.44 4.96
N VAL A 613 -0.72 -21.19 4.52
CA VAL A 613 -0.94 -20.79 3.12
C VAL A 613 0.23 -19.95 2.66
N PHE A 614 0.89 -20.38 1.58
CA PHE A 614 2.00 -19.68 0.94
C PHE A 614 1.56 -19.17 -0.42
N MET A 615 1.72 -17.86 -0.64
CA MET A 615 1.32 -17.17 -1.86
C MET A 615 2.48 -16.36 -2.42
N ARG A 616 2.88 -16.69 -3.65
CA ARG A 616 3.93 -15.95 -4.38
C ARG A 616 3.36 -14.88 -5.30
N ASN A 617 2.49 -15.29 -6.23
CA ASN A 617 1.93 -14.41 -7.25
C ASN A 617 0.64 -14.93 -7.87
N ALA A 618 0.04 -14.13 -8.74
CA ALA A 618 -1.18 -14.46 -9.50
C ALA A 618 -1.03 -15.67 -10.42
N ASP A 619 0.18 -15.89 -10.94
CA ASP A 619 0.45 -16.90 -11.95
C ASP A 619 0.68 -18.30 -11.34
N GLN A 620 0.84 -18.37 -10.02
CA GLN A 620 1.02 -19.60 -9.27
C GLN A 620 -0.16 -19.83 -8.30
N PRO A 621 -0.64 -21.09 -8.19
CA PRO A 621 -1.67 -21.41 -7.22
C PRO A 621 -1.13 -21.28 -5.79
N PRO A 622 -1.91 -20.75 -4.83
CA PRO A 622 -1.55 -20.78 -3.42
C PRO A 622 -1.22 -22.21 -2.95
N ARG A 623 -0.13 -22.35 -2.19
CA ARG A 623 0.28 -23.65 -1.65
C ARG A 623 -0.24 -23.76 -0.22
N VAL A 624 -1.12 -24.73 0.02
CA VAL A 624 -1.75 -24.95 1.33
C VAL A 624 -1.17 -26.19 1.97
N PHE A 625 -0.81 -26.10 3.25
CA PHE A 625 -0.27 -27.21 4.03
C PHE A 625 -1.03 -27.36 5.34
N LYS A 626 -1.30 -28.60 5.74
CA LYS A 626 -1.81 -28.94 7.06
C LYS A 626 -0.69 -29.51 7.93
N LEU A 627 -0.63 -29.12 9.20
CA LEU A 627 0.32 -29.67 10.14
C LEU A 627 -0.19 -31.01 10.64
N ASN A 628 0.57 -32.09 10.41
CA ASN A 628 0.38 -33.33 11.13
C ASN A 628 1.06 -33.19 12.50
N GLU A 629 0.28 -33.06 13.57
CA GLU A 629 0.81 -32.89 14.94
C GLU A 629 1.55 -34.13 15.46
N GLU A 630 1.17 -35.34 15.03
CA GLU A 630 1.85 -36.57 15.48
C GLU A 630 3.27 -36.66 14.92
N GLU A 631 3.45 -36.28 13.65
CA GLU A 631 4.75 -36.31 12.98
C GLU A 631 5.53 -35.00 13.11
N MET A 632 4.84 -33.93 13.52
CA MET A 632 5.26 -32.53 13.40
C MET A 632 5.78 -32.24 12.01
N ALA A 633 4.96 -32.47 10.98
CA ALA A 633 5.34 -32.32 9.58
C ALA A 633 4.24 -31.66 8.74
N TRP A 634 4.64 -30.79 7.81
CA TRP A 634 3.70 -30.18 6.86
C TRP A 634 3.31 -31.16 5.76
N THR A 635 2.00 -31.35 5.58
CA THR A 635 1.44 -32.11 4.46
C THR A 635 0.75 -31.16 3.49
N LYS A 636 1.23 -31.11 2.24
CA LYS A 636 0.61 -30.29 1.20
C LYS A 636 -0.77 -30.84 0.87
N VAL A 637 -1.79 -29.99 0.89
CA VAL A 637 -3.17 -30.34 0.55
C VAL A 637 -3.63 -29.60 -0.70
N GLN A 638 -4.62 -30.18 -1.38
CA GLN A 638 -5.30 -29.55 -2.53
C GLN A 638 -6.74 -29.16 -2.20
N ASP A 639 -7.22 -29.53 -1.02
CA ASP A 639 -8.59 -29.36 -0.56
C ASP A 639 -8.56 -29.09 0.96
N ILE A 640 -9.44 -28.20 1.42
CA ILE A 640 -9.54 -27.79 2.82
C ILE A 640 -10.84 -28.29 3.47
N GLY A 641 -11.44 -29.33 2.91
CA GLY A 641 -12.61 -30.01 3.43
C GLY A 641 -13.90 -29.19 3.30
N GLY A 642 -14.02 -28.37 2.25
CA GLY A 642 -15.15 -27.48 2.02
C GLY A 642 -15.13 -26.19 2.86
N ALA A 643 -14.06 -25.93 3.62
CA ALA A 643 -13.90 -24.71 4.41
C ALA A 643 -13.59 -23.49 3.53
N ALA A 644 -13.69 -22.28 4.10
CA ALA A 644 -13.19 -21.05 3.51
C ALA A 644 -12.10 -20.46 4.40
N LEU A 645 -11.01 -19.96 3.80
CA LEU A 645 -9.97 -19.22 4.51
C LEU A 645 -10.07 -17.75 4.11
N PHE A 646 -9.89 -16.84 5.06
CA PHE A 646 -9.80 -15.40 4.85
C PHE A 646 -8.42 -15.00 5.32
N VAL A 647 -7.54 -14.62 4.39
CA VAL A 647 -6.12 -14.40 4.70
C VAL A 647 -5.77 -12.93 4.52
N ASP A 648 -5.01 -12.39 5.47
CA ASP A 648 -4.38 -11.07 5.41
C ASP A 648 -3.13 -11.09 6.30
N PHE A 649 -2.17 -10.21 6.02
CA PHE A 649 -0.97 -10.09 6.85
C PHE A 649 -1.31 -9.61 8.27
N ARG A 650 -2.41 -8.86 8.43
CA ARG A 650 -2.91 -8.45 9.75
C ARG A 650 -3.53 -9.63 10.49
N VAL A 651 -4.43 -10.37 9.85
CA VAL A 651 -5.17 -11.47 10.48
C VAL A 651 -5.63 -12.51 9.45
N SER A 652 -5.60 -13.79 9.85
CA SER A 652 -6.21 -14.89 9.10
C SER A 652 -7.32 -15.57 9.89
N TYR A 653 -8.45 -15.84 9.22
CA TYR A 653 -9.60 -16.57 9.76
C TYR A 653 -9.92 -17.80 8.91
N SER A 654 -10.54 -18.80 9.53
CA SER A 654 -11.13 -19.93 8.81
C SER A 654 -12.61 -20.06 9.13
N VAL A 655 -13.37 -20.61 8.18
CA VAL A 655 -14.78 -20.96 8.39
C VAL A 655 -15.06 -22.34 7.84
N VAL A 656 -15.57 -23.22 8.71
CA VAL A 656 -15.66 -24.67 8.50
C VAL A 656 -16.67 -25.08 7.43
N SER A 657 -17.81 -24.39 7.34
CA SER A 657 -18.89 -24.76 6.42
C SER A 657 -19.58 -23.50 5.86
N PRO A 658 -19.02 -22.92 4.79
CA PRO A 658 -19.68 -21.88 4.02
C PRO A 658 -21.00 -22.27 3.39
N GLU A 659 -21.97 -21.37 3.53
CA GLU A 659 -23.23 -21.45 2.81
C GLU A 659 -23.00 -21.36 1.30
N ALA A 660 -24.00 -21.78 0.52
CA ALA A 660 -24.17 -21.43 -0.89
C ALA A 660 -22.99 -21.73 -1.85
N GLY A 661 -22.13 -22.70 -1.54
CA GLY A 661 -21.02 -23.10 -2.42
C GLY A 661 -19.79 -22.21 -2.33
N HIS A 662 -19.62 -21.48 -1.23
CA HIS A 662 -18.42 -20.68 -0.94
C HIS A 662 -17.28 -21.49 -0.28
N GLY A 663 -17.36 -22.82 -0.32
CA GLY A 663 -16.34 -23.73 0.21
C GLY A 663 -15.15 -23.91 -0.70
N ASN A 664 -14.05 -24.39 -0.13
CA ASN A 664 -12.77 -24.60 -0.81
C ASN A 664 -12.23 -23.32 -1.49
N ARG A 665 -12.33 -22.20 -0.77
CA ARG A 665 -11.90 -20.88 -1.25
C ARG A 665 -10.98 -20.19 -0.27
N ILE A 666 -10.04 -19.43 -0.82
CA ILE A 666 -9.14 -18.55 -0.06
C ILE A 666 -9.47 -17.11 -0.46
N TYR A 667 -10.04 -16.34 0.45
CA TYR A 667 -10.47 -14.96 0.26
C TYR A 667 -9.35 -13.98 0.64
N PHE A 668 -9.24 -12.90 -0.14
CA PHE A 668 -8.24 -11.84 0.02
C PHE A 668 -8.92 -10.50 0.36
N PRO A 669 -8.23 -9.56 1.03
CA PRO A 669 -8.77 -8.25 1.40
C PRO A 669 -8.85 -7.32 0.17
N SER A 670 -9.54 -7.79 -0.86
CA SER A 670 -9.67 -7.14 -2.16
C SER A 670 -10.96 -7.56 -2.85
N TYR A 671 -11.38 -6.75 -3.79
CA TYR A 671 -12.63 -6.95 -4.53
C TYR A 671 -12.51 -6.42 -5.97
N SER A 672 -13.49 -6.76 -6.81
CA SER A 672 -13.59 -6.29 -8.19
C SER A 672 -13.61 -4.77 -8.27
N GLU A 673 -13.19 -4.20 -9.40
CA GLU A 673 -13.18 -2.76 -9.62
C GLU A 673 -14.54 -2.08 -9.36
N ASP A 674 -15.65 -2.78 -9.64
CA ASP A 674 -17.01 -2.30 -9.40
C ASP A 674 -17.49 -2.47 -7.94
N GLY A 675 -16.68 -3.06 -7.07
CA GLY A 675 -16.99 -3.27 -5.65
C GLY A 675 -17.99 -4.38 -5.36
N LYS A 676 -18.34 -5.22 -6.34
CA LYS A 676 -19.45 -6.20 -6.21
C LYS A 676 -19.02 -7.64 -6.00
N GLN A 677 -17.75 -7.97 -6.20
CA GLN A 677 -17.27 -9.34 -6.08
C GLN A 677 -15.99 -9.38 -5.24
N ALA A 678 -16.02 -10.17 -4.15
CA ALA A 678 -14.82 -10.43 -3.37
C ALA A 678 -13.79 -11.20 -4.20
N ALA A 679 -12.51 -10.91 -3.97
CA ALA A 679 -11.44 -11.69 -4.55
C ALA A 679 -11.22 -12.98 -3.76
N PHE A 680 -11.21 -14.09 -4.47
CA PHE A 680 -10.83 -15.36 -3.91
C PHE A 680 -10.09 -16.25 -4.91
N TYR A 681 -9.28 -17.16 -4.39
CA TYR A 681 -8.77 -18.29 -5.12
C TYR A 681 -9.70 -19.49 -4.87
N ASP A 682 -10.23 -20.04 -5.95
CA ASP A 682 -11.08 -21.23 -5.91
C ASP A 682 -10.18 -22.47 -6.08
N MET A 683 -10.11 -23.29 -5.03
CA MET A 683 -9.20 -24.44 -5.01
C MET A 683 -9.67 -25.58 -5.92
N GLU A 684 -10.96 -25.63 -6.27
CA GLU A 684 -11.53 -26.64 -7.15
C GLU A 684 -11.21 -26.32 -8.61
N THR A 685 -11.49 -25.09 -9.04
CA THR A 685 -11.22 -24.60 -10.40
C THR A 685 -9.77 -24.19 -10.61
N LYS A 686 -9.01 -24.02 -9.52
CA LYS A 686 -7.61 -23.59 -9.48
C LYS A 686 -7.38 -22.22 -10.11
N ALA A 687 -8.32 -21.30 -9.92
CA ALA A 687 -8.31 -19.98 -10.54
C ALA A 687 -8.68 -18.89 -9.54
N TYR A 688 -8.16 -17.69 -9.79
CA TYR A 688 -8.55 -16.47 -9.09
C TYR A 688 -9.84 -15.91 -9.70
N HIS A 689 -10.76 -15.48 -8.83
CA HIS A 689 -12.02 -14.86 -9.21
C HIS A 689 -12.24 -13.58 -8.37
N PRO A 690 -12.30 -12.38 -8.98
CA PRO A 690 -11.94 -12.07 -10.36
C PRO A 690 -10.45 -12.33 -10.64
N SER A 691 -9.98 -12.03 -11.85
CA SER A 691 -8.55 -12.03 -12.15
C SER A 691 -7.78 -11.19 -11.13
N PHE A 692 -6.65 -11.72 -10.65
CA PHE A 692 -5.91 -11.15 -9.53
C PHE A 692 -5.36 -9.74 -9.79
N TYR A 693 -4.91 -9.45 -11.02
CA TYR A 693 -4.45 -8.12 -11.39
C TYR A 693 -5.62 -7.16 -11.62
N GLY A 694 -5.49 -5.93 -11.12
CA GLY A 694 -6.52 -4.89 -11.18
C GLY A 694 -7.55 -4.95 -10.06
N LEU A 695 -7.43 -5.90 -9.12
CA LEU A 695 -8.27 -5.93 -7.93
C LEU A 695 -8.06 -4.69 -7.08
N LYS A 696 -9.14 -4.23 -6.47
CA LYS A 696 -9.17 -3.08 -5.59
C LYS A 696 -9.03 -3.54 -4.14
N SER A 697 -8.02 -3.04 -3.44
CA SER A 697 -7.72 -3.31 -2.03
C SER A 697 -7.72 -2.01 -1.24
N PRO A 698 -8.59 -1.84 -0.23
CA PRO A 698 -8.47 -0.72 0.68
C PRO A 698 -7.16 -0.81 1.46
N LEU A 699 -6.47 0.32 1.61
CA LEU A 699 -5.18 0.36 2.27
C LEU A 699 -5.32 0.11 3.78
N GLN A 700 -6.23 0.84 4.44
CA GLN A 700 -6.64 0.59 5.82
C GLN A 700 -7.84 -0.35 5.85
N CYS A 701 -7.60 -1.66 5.83
CA CYS A 701 -8.62 -2.68 6.05
C CYS A 701 -8.20 -3.75 7.05
N VAL A 702 -9.15 -4.53 7.53
CA VAL A 702 -8.89 -5.74 8.31
C VAL A 702 -10.12 -6.64 8.25
N TRP A 703 -9.93 -7.95 8.18
CA TRP A 703 -11.04 -8.89 8.36
C TRP A 703 -11.55 -8.79 9.79
N VAL A 704 -12.85 -8.69 10.01
CA VAL A 704 -13.45 -8.67 11.35
C VAL A 704 -14.62 -9.63 11.38
N VAL A 705 -14.72 -10.41 12.46
CA VAL A 705 -15.91 -11.22 12.74
C VAL A 705 -16.79 -10.43 13.71
N PRO A 706 -17.95 -9.90 13.29
CA PRO A 706 -18.79 -9.09 14.16
C PRO A 706 -19.24 -9.89 15.39
N ASN A 707 -18.89 -9.41 16.58
CA ASN A 707 -19.31 -10.01 17.84
C ASN A 707 -20.23 -9.04 18.58
N LEU A 708 -21.54 -9.26 18.46
CA LEU A 708 -22.59 -8.38 19.02
C LEU A 708 -23.09 -8.85 20.39
N ARG A 709 -22.30 -9.63 21.13
CA ARG A 709 -22.68 -10.05 22.49
C ARG A 709 -22.94 -8.80 23.33
N PRO A 710 -24.13 -8.64 23.93
CA PRO A 710 -24.31 -7.64 24.97
C PRO A 710 -23.38 -8.01 26.12
N HIS A 711 -22.59 -7.05 26.61
CA HIS A 711 -21.88 -7.20 27.88
C HIS A 711 -22.87 -7.61 28.95
N THR A 712 -22.85 -8.88 29.31
CA THR A 712 -23.52 -9.34 30.52
C THR A 712 -22.61 -8.92 31.65
N VAL A 713 -22.79 -7.66 32.08
CA VAL A 713 -22.23 -7.19 33.34
C VAL A 713 -22.82 -8.09 34.42
N SER A 714 -22.05 -9.11 34.82
CA SER A 714 -22.35 -9.88 36.03
C SER A 714 -22.27 -8.90 37.19
N LYS A 715 -23.43 -8.54 37.74
CA LYS A 715 -23.49 -7.82 39.01
C LYS A 715 -23.05 -8.69 40.17
#